data_AF-A0A8T3RN06-F1
#
_entry.id   AF-A0A8T3RN06-F1
#
_cell.length_a   1.000
_cell.length_b   1.000
_cell.length_c   1.000
_cell.angle_alpha   90.00
_cell.angle_beta   90.00
_cell.angle_gamma   90.00
#
_symmetry.space_group_name_H-M   'P 1'
#
loop_
_entity.id
_entity.type
_entity.pdbx_description
1 polymer ?
#
loop_
_entity_poly.entity_id
_entity_poly.type
_entity_poly.pdbx_seq_one_letter_code
_entity_poly.pdbx_strand_id
1 'polypeptide(L)'
;MNKQTAIAGDGGKGKAATAPVGNRRIQAGLTGAALVLVAGVALGDGFDLAPEMENSDALLVREFDGTPLDLNNDGIVDLVVGNIAGDSRIYFGVGDGTFTESAATLSTALTTRDLDGGDINGDGFLDIVQANNGQVNNYFLGDGAGNFGAAVAIGAEIEDSASIELADMNGDDLLDVVVGNSDNAQVNRVYPNTTAAGVVSFGPPVDITADTDFTRHLEVGDLDGDGDLDVVAANDDRTGCAACGDAPTKYYLNTLDPPSGTFGFAPGVALAQALESVDDLELVDLDNDTDLDLVKVTFNTVNRFFLNRLIEDGTFTFDAGTDISADVARSNAVEVVDIDGDGDPDVIVGNGNTAPVTGEINRLYLNQFVESGNTTVSFDVGQDITTDAFVTRDIVSIDLDMTGSPDVITAERLMRNRVYLGNGTATPFVNVAPEFTSTPVTTATVDVVYTYDITAEDPDAEDVGEALTITDDGNLPAWLALTDNGDGTATLTGTPTAADIGDVDVTLTVTNTVDSTTSDQMFTITVSDAPVGAAPTFTSTPITNATADVAYSYEITATDADAGDSLVITAVGTLPGWLTLTDNGDGTATLAGTPTAADVGDHMVSLQVSDGTNTDTQDFTIVVAAAGSGNTPPEFTSTPVTEGTVDEAYSYSVTATDAEDDTLTIESITLPAWLTLTDNGDGTATLAGTPAAADVGAHDVSLSVSDGTAAPVLQNFTVTVEEADEPPPPPPPPGPAPTPPRRDGGGGALGLWSFLALLSMSGAAVRRRRR
;
A
#
# COMPACT_ATOMS: atom_id res chain seq x y z
N MET A 1 -40.48 -11.09 -43.23
CA MET A 1 -39.81 -11.10 -44.56
C MET A 1 -38.35 -10.76 -44.28
N ASN A 2 -37.44 -11.73 -44.42
CA ASN A 2 -36.50 -11.85 -45.53
C ASN A 2 -35.45 -10.70 -45.54
N LYS A 3 -34.14 -10.94 -45.44
CA LYS A 3 -33.38 -12.19 -45.65
C LYS A 3 -32.07 -12.23 -44.84
N GLN A 4 -31.64 -13.43 -44.48
CA GLN A 4 -30.24 -13.74 -44.13
C GLN A 4 -29.35 -13.67 -45.38
N THR A 5 -28.08 -13.32 -45.18
CA THR A 5 -26.95 -13.94 -45.88
C THR A 5 -25.73 -13.93 -44.96
N ALA A 6 -25.07 -15.08 -44.80
CA ALA A 6 -23.89 -15.25 -43.95
C ALA A 6 -22.86 -16.11 -44.68
N ILE A 7 -21.59 -15.68 -44.66
CA ILE A 7 -20.35 -16.41 -44.99
C ILE A 7 -19.25 -15.67 -44.18
N ALA A 8 -18.80 -16.14 -43.01
CA ALA A 8 -17.76 -17.16 -42.76
C ALA A 8 -16.39 -16.73 -43.36
N GLY A 9 -15.48 -16.12 -42.60
CA GLY A 9 -14.55 -16.73 -41.61
C GLY A 9 -13.12 -16.26 -41.96
N ASP A 10 -12.03 -16.52 -41.23
CA ASP A 10 -11.78 -17.15 -39.92
C ASP A 10 -10.27 -16.92 -39.58
N GLY A 11 -9.75 -16.75 -38.36
CA GLY A 11 -10.34 -16.63 -37.00
C GLY A 11 -9.20 -16.63 -35.94
N GLY A 12 -9.20 -15.69 -34.96
CA GLY A 12 -8.03 -15.40 -34.11
C GLY A 12 -8.31 -14.97 -32.66
N LYS A 13 -8.80 -15.92 -31.84
CA LYS A 13 -8.73 -15.97 -30.36
C LYS A 13 -8.87 -14.66 -29.55
N GLY A 14 -10.06 -14.43 -28.99
CA GLY A 14 -10.16 -13.84 -27.66
C GLY A 14 -10.06 -14.92 -26.56
N LYS A 15 -9.58 -14.53 -25.37
CA LYS A 15 -9.79 -15.25 -24.11
C LYS A 15 -9.91 -14.23 -22.97
N ALA A 16 -10.77 -14.54 -22.00
CA ALA A 16 -11.08 -13.67 -20.87
C ALA A 16 -10.24 -14.00 -19.62
N ALA A 17 -10.26 -13.03 -18.70
CA ALA A 17 -9.81 -12.98 -17.30
C ALA A 17 -9.59 -14.29 -16.51
N THR A 18 -8.57 -14.26 -15.64
CA THR A 18 -8.56 -14.80 -14.25
C THR A 18 -7.34 -14.24 -13.49
N ALA A 19 -7.55 -13.67 -12.30
CA ALA A 19 -6.59 -13.58 -11.18
C ALA A 19 -6.95 -14.68 -10.13
N PRO A 20 -6.33 -14.81 -8.94
CA PRO A 20 -5.14 -14.16 -8.37
C PRO A 20 -4.12 -15.17 -7.77
N VAL A 21 -3.45 -14.79 -6.66
CA VAL A 21 -2.53 -15.52 -5.74
C VAL A 21 -1.05 -15.64 -6.19
N GLY A 22 -0.10 -14.93 -5.55
CA GLY A 22 -0.25 -13.98 -4.42
C GLY A 22 1.07 -13.47 -3.79
N ASN A 23 1.02 -13.21 -2.47
CA ASN A 23 2.06 -12.60 -1.62
C ASN A 23 3.22 -13.50 -1.15
N ARG A 24 4.47 -13.03 -1.17
CA ARG A 24 5.55 -13.69 -0.40
C ARG A 24 6.38 -12.81 0.52
N ARG A 25 5.87 -12.68 1.75
CA ARG A 25 6.69 -12.36 2.93
C ARG A 25 7.91 -13.29 3.01
N ILE A 26 9.11 -12.72 2.89
CA ILE A 26 10.38 -13.31 3.32
C ILE A 26 10.94 -12.42 4.43
N GLN A 27 11.10 -12.99 5.62
CA GLN A 27 11.52 -12.27 6.81
C GLN A 27 13.03 -12.33 7.02
N ALA A 28 13.66 -11.15 7.06
CA ALA A 28 14.92 -10.79 7.71
C ALA A 28 16.24 -11.51 7.34
N GLY A 29 17.20 -10.72 6.85
CA GLY A 29 18.61 -11.07 6.65
C GLY A 29 19.61 -9.99 7.12
N LEU A 30 19.34 -9.34 8.25
CA LEU A 30 20.12 -8.22 8.81
C LEU A 30 21.63 -8.47 8.95
N THR A 31 22.44 -7.88 8.07
CA THR A 31 23.80 -7.35 8.40
C THR A 31 24.17 -6.12 7.56
N GLY A 32 23.41 -5.04 7.72
CA GLY A 32 23.80 -3.67 7.37
C GLY A 32 23.65 -2.78 8.60
N ALA A 33 24.38 -1.66 8.68
CA ALA A 33 24.24 -0.76 9.82
C ALA A 33 22.92 0.03 9.67
N ALA A 34 21.87 -0.40 10.37
CA ALA A 34 20.58 0.31 10.35
C ALA A 34 20.77 1.75 10.83
N LEU A 35 20.61 2.70 9.91
CA LEU A 35 20.24 4.06 10.22
C LEU A 35 18.77 3.99 10.66
N VAL A 36 18.53 4.01 11.98
CA VAL A 36 17.19 4.29 12.49
C VAL A 36 17.02 5.80 12.37
N LEU A 37 16.42 6.26 11.28
CA LEU A 37 15.75 7.54 11.24
C LEU A 37 14.26 7.33 11.49
N VAL A 38 13.82 8.04 12.51
CA VAL A 38 12.46 8.39 12.95
C VAL A 38 11.34 8.16 11.93
N ALA A 39 10.32 7.42 12.36
CA ALA A 39 8.96 7.49 11.83
C ALA A 39 8.25 8.77 12.30
N GLY A 40 7.31 9.29 11.52
CA GLY A 40 6.68 10.58 11.78
C GLY A 40 7.22 11.67 10.85
N VAL A 41 6.60 11.89 9.70
CA VAL A 41 6.74 13.11 8.89
C VAL A 41 5.37 13.69 8.56
N ALA A 42 4.92 14.60 9.42
CA ALA A 42 3.74 15.41 9.19
C ALA A 42 3.79 16.13 7.83
N LEU A 43 2.65 16.18 7.13
CA LEU A 43 2.53 16.88 5.85
C LEU A 43 2.98 18.33 5.98
N GLY A 44 3.81 18.78 5.02
CA GLY A 44 4.35 20.15 4.96
C GLY A 44 5.63 20.42 5.77
N ASP A 45 6.14 19.47 6.56
CA ASP A 45 7.43 19.60 7.28
C ASP A 45 8.45 18.58 6.70
N GLY A 46 8.73 18.71 5.39
CA GLY A 46 9.42 17.70 4.58
C GLY A 46 10.68 17.08 5.21
N PHE A 47 10.98 15.83 4.87
CA PHE A 47 12.03 15.05 5.51
C PHE A 47 13.32 14.96 4.69
N ASP A 48 14.40 14.50 5.33
CA ASP A 48 15.73 14.48 4.74
C ASP A 48 16.08 13.11 4.14
N LEU A 49 16.33 13.04 2.83
CA LEU A 49 16.70 11.79 2.12
C LEU A 49 18.00 11.14 2.58
N ALA A 50 18.93 11.92 3.16
CA ALA A 50 20.28 11.45 3.48
C ALA A 50 20.79 11.96 4.83
N PRO A 51 21.62 11.19 5.55
CA PRO A 51 22.25 11.63 6.80
C PRO A 51 23.40 12.64 6.60
N GLU A 52 23.91 12.80 5.37
CA GLU A 52 25.00 13.71 5.04
C GLU A 52 24.50 14.89 4.17
N MET A 53 25.16 16.06 4.28
CA MET A 53 24.86 17.19 3.39
C MET A 53 25.56 16.95 2.05
N GLU A 54 24.79 16.82 0.99
CA GLU A 54 25.30 16.57 -0.36
C GLU A 54 25.41 17.87 -1.17
N ASN A 55 26.01 17.81 -2.34
CA ASN A 55 26.11 18.96 -3.26
C ASN A 55 25.35 18.59 -4.54
N SER A 56 24.11 18.16 -4.32
CA SER A 56 23.16 17.68 -5.30
C SER A 56 22.91 18.74 -6.37
N ASP A 57 22.76 18.28 -7.61
CA ASP A 57 22.49 19.14 -8.77
C ASP A 57 21.32 18.64 -9.62
N ALA A 58 21.03 17.34 -9.58
CA ALA A 58 19.98 16.66 -10.34
C ALA A 58 19.38 15.49 -9.53
N LEU A 59 18.17 15.10 -9.87
CA LEU A 59 17.38 13.97 -9.39
C LEU A 59 16.93 13.15 -10.61
N LEU A 60 16.50 11.93 -10.37
CA LEU A 60 15.83 11.11 -11.37
C LEU A 60 14.89 10.14 -10.64
N VAL A 61 13.60 10.21 -10.97
CA VAL A 61 12.52 9.37 -10.41
C VAL A 61 11.58 8.82 -11.48
N ARG A 62 11.83 9.11 -12.76
CA ARG A 62 11.10 8.58 -13.91
C ARG A 62 12.07 8.00 -14.95
N GLU A 63 11.58 7.11 -15.79
CA GLU A 63 12.22 6.74 -17.06
C GLU A 63 11.88 7.78 -18.14
N PHE A 64 12.61 7.75 -19.27
CA PHE A 64 12.41 8.64 -20.42
C PHE A 64 10.97 8.69 -20.99
N ASP A 65 10.11 7.71 -20.68
CA ASP A 65 8.70 7.65 -21.10
C ASP A 65 7.72 8.15 -20.02
N GLY A 66 8.24 8.73 -18.93
CA GLY A 66 7.50 9.28 -17.80
C GLY A 66 7.04 8.24 -16.77
N THR A 67 7.30 6.94 -16.99
CA THR A 67 6.97 5.89 -16.03
C THR A 67 7.85 5.96 -14.77
N PRO A 68 7.39 5.46 -13.61
CA PRO A 68 8.18 5.48 -12.37
C PRO A 68 9.46 4.67 -12.48
N LEU A 69 10.57 5.25 -12.01
CA LEU A 69 11.89 4.62 -12.00
C LEU A 69 11.92 3.41 -11.05
N ASP A 70 12.14 2.20 -11.57
CA ASP A 70 12.35 0.99 -10.76
C ASP A 70 13.67 0.30 -11.17
N LEU A 71 14.74 0.58 -10.43
CA LEU A 71 16.09 0.09 -10.74
C LEU A 71 16.27 -1.38 -10.30
N ASN A 72 15.35 -1.92 -9.51
CA ASN A 72 15.52 -3.19 -8.80
C ASN A 72 14.39 -4.23 -9.05
N ASN A 73 13.39 -3.86 -9.84
CA ASN A 73 12.22 -4.64 -10.24
C ASN A 73 11.36 -5.14 -9.06
N ASP A 74 11.18 -4.32 -8.03
CA ASP A 74 10.27 -4.61 -6.91
C ASP A 74 8.90 -3.91 -6.99
N GLY A 75 8.73 -2.99 -7.95
CA GLY A 75 7.51 -2.23 -8.19
C GLY A 75 7.33 -1.01 -7.27
N ILE A 76 8.41 -0.56 -6.63
CA ILE A 76 8.46 0.66 -5.80
C ILE A 76 9.36 1.68 -6.50
N VAL A 77 9.03 2.96 -6.35
CA VAL A 77 9.78 4.06 -6.97
C VAL A 77 11.17 4.22 -6.32
N ASP A 78 12.21 4.15 -7.14
CA ASP A 78 13.59 4.42 -6.78
C ASP A 78 14.01 5.86 -7.13
N LEU A 79 15.11 6.33 -6.54
CA LEU A 79 15.64 7.67 -6.78
C LEU A 79 17.16 7.63 -7.07
N VAL A 80 17.61 8.35 -8.10
CA VAL A 80 19.03 8.66 -8.33
C VAL A 80 19.29 10.13 -8.03
N VAL A 81 20.40 10.44 -7.34
CA VAL A 81 20.82 11.82 -7.04
C VAL A 81 22.17 12.13 -7.70
N GLY A 82 22.17 13.10 -8.60
CA GLY A 82 23.34 13.63 -9.29
C GLY A 82 24.11 14.61 -8.40
N ASN A 83 25.43 14.42 -8.27
CA ASN A 83 26.27 15.17 -7.33
C ASN A 83 27.41 15.95 -7.99
N ILE A 84 27.58 17.23 -7.62
CA ILE A 84 28.75 18.04 -8.01
C ILE A 84 29.98 17.62 -7.20
N ALA A 85 31.01 17.14 -7.90
CA ALA A 85 32.31 16.76 -7.32
C ALA A 85 32.23 15.66 -6.24
N GLY A 86 31.23 14.79 -6.40
CA GLY A 86 30.99 13.58 -5.60
C GLY A 86 30.68 12.38 -6.50
N ASP A 87 30.27 11.27 -5.91
CA ASP A 87 29.66 10.17 -6.66
C ASP A 87 28.14 10.36 -6.66
N SER A 88 27.47 10.16 -7.80
CA SER A 88 26.00 10.12 -7.83
C SER A 88 25.49 8.89 -7.05
N ARG A 89 24.36 9.05 -6.37
CA ARG A 89 23.80 8.09 -5.41
C ARG A 89 22.54 7.44 -5.94
N ILE A 90 22.25 6.25 -5.43
CA ILE A 90 21.02 5.50 -5.71
C ILE A 90 20.36 5.24 -4.36
N TYR A 91 19.05 5.43 -4.30
CA TYR A 91 18.19 5.27 -3.15
C TYR A 91 17.03 4.36 -3.57
N PHE A 92 16.90 3.21 -2.91
CA PHE A 92 15.77 2.33 -3.20
C PHE A 92 14.56 2.75 -2.36
N GLY A 93 13.38 2.87 -2.99
CA GLY A 93 12.15 3.15 -2.26
C GLY A 93 11.78 2.00 -1.33
N VAL A 94 10.94 2.25 -0.33
CA VAL A 94 10.34 1.18 0.50
C VAL A 94 8.81 1.22 0.57
N GLY A 95 8.17 2.17 -0.14
CA GLY A 95 6.72 2.23 -0.34
C GLY A 95 5.94 2.95 0.77
N ASP A 96 6.63 3.71 1.63
CA ASP A 96 6.06 4.58 2.68
C ASP A 96 6.56 6.03 2.52
N GLY A 97 6.84 6.44 1.28
CA GLY A 97 7.56 7.68 0.96
C GLY A 97 9.07 7.61 1.22
N THR A 98 9.57 6.72 2.09
CA THR A 98 10.98 6.70 2.51
C THR A 98 11.90 5.83 1.65
N PHE A 99 13.22 6.01 1.81
CA PHE A 99 14.24 5.38 0.99
C PHE A 99 15.39 4.75 1.79
N THR A 100 16.04 3.75 1.18
CA THR A 100 17.30 3.14 1.64
C THR A 100 18.44 3.40 0.65
N GLU A 101 19.53 4.05 1.08
CA GLU A 101 20.73 4.25 0.24
C GLU A 101 21.31 2.90 -0.23
N SER A 102 21.47 2.74 -1.55
CA SER A 102 22.12 1.59 -2.16
C SER A 102 23.62 1.56 -1.88
N ALA A 103 24.18 0.35 -1.80
CA ALA A 103 25.63 0.16 -1.78
C ALA A 103 26.27 0.33 -3.17
N ALA A 104 25.47 0.39 -4.24
CA ALA A 104 25.92 0.76 -5.58
C ALA A 104 26.02 2.28 -5.68
N THR A 105 27.07 2.76 -6.34
CA THR A 105 27.21 4.18 -6.68
C THR A 105 27.61 4.31 -8.15
N LEU A 106 27.09 5.34 -8.81
CA LEU A 106 27.47 5.69 -10.18
C LEU A 106 28.81 6.47 -10.12
N SER A 107 29.86 5.78 -9.64
CA SER A 107 31.09 6.41 -9.20
C SER A 107 32.00 6.80 -10.35
N THR A 108 32.12 8.10 -10.55
CA THR A 108 33.02 8.72 -11.52
C THR A 108 33.81 9.89 -10.89
N ALA A 109 33.41 10.38 -9.72
CA ALA A 109 33.94 11.57 -9.04
C ALA A 109 34.00 12.83 -9.94
N LEU A 110 33.00 12.99 -10.80
CA LEU A 110 32.88 14.07 -11.78
C LEU A 110 32.01 15.22 -11.23
N THR A 111 31.71 16.20 -12.06
CA THR A 111 30.63 17.16 -11.80
C THR A 111 29.41 16.75 -12.63
N THR A 112 28.62 15.82 -12.09
CA THR A 112 27.32 15.47 -12.64
C THR A 112 26.44 16.71 -12.61
N ARG A 113 25.82 17.04 -13.74
CA ARG A 113 24.87 18.14 -13.87
C ARG A 113 23.44 17.68 -14.00
N ASP A 114 23.26 16.53 -14.64
CA ASP A 114 21.98 16.01 -15.05
C ASP A 114 22.05 14.49 -15.28
N LEU A 115 20.90 13.82 -15.24
CA LEU A 115 20.71 12.38 -15.22
C LEU A 115 19.45 12.00 -15.98
N ASP A 116 19.50 10.91 -16.75
CA ASP A 116 18.29 10.30 -17.31
C ASP A 116 18.43 8.76 -17.37
N GLY A 117 17.30 8.05 -17.47
CA GLY A 117 17.17 6.60 -17.38
C GLY A 117 16.32 5.97 -18.50
N GLY A 118 16.86 4.92 -19.13
CA GLY A 118 16.13 4.08 -20.08
C GLY A 118 16.94 2.84 -20.51
N ASP A 119 16.30 1.84 -21.10
CA ASP A 119 16.98 0.64 -21.63
C ASP A 119 17.74 0.93 -22.94
N ILE A 120 18.93 1.54 -22.83
CA ILE A 120 19.75 1.89 -23.99
C ILE A 120 20.36 0.66 -24.69
N ASN A 121 20.29 -0.53 -24.09
CA ASN A 121 20.97 -1.74 -24.55
C ASN A 121 20.03 -2.81 -25.13
N GLY A 122 18.74 -2.73 -24.82
CA GLY A 122 17.67 -3.61 -25.28
C GLY A 122 17.59 -4.95 -24.54
N ASP A 123 18.00 -5.02 -23.26
CA ASP A 123 17.91 -6.25 -22.45
C ASP A 123 16.76 -6.28 -21.44
N GLY A 124 15.97 -5.21 -21.36
CA GLY A 124 14.81 -5.06 -20.50
C GLY A 124 15.13 -4.62 -19.09
N PHE A 125 16.30 -4.02 -18.87
CA PHE A 125 16.69 -3.40 -17.62
C PHE A 125 17.06 -1.94 -17.82
N LEU A 126 16.80 -1.15 -16.79
CA LEU A 126 17.02 0.28 -16.78
C LEU A 126 18.51 0.63 -16.67
N ASP A 127 19.02 1.37 -17.66
CA ASP A 127 20.38 1.92 -17.70
C ASP A 127 20.33 3.42 -17.40
N ILE A 128 21.44 4.01 -16.92
CA ILE A 128 21.51 5.44 -16.55
C ILE A 128 22.53 6.18 -17.42
N VAL A 129 22.22 7.38 -17.89
CA VAL A 129 23.14 8.33 -18.52
C VAL A 129 23.43 9.55 -17.62
N GLN A 130 24.57 10.22 -17.83
CA GLN A 130 25.01 11.34 -17.00
C GLN A 130 25.69 12.47 -17.80
N ALA A 131 25.19 13.70 -17.65
CA ALA A 131 25.83 14.94 -18.10
C ALA A 131 26.96 15.32 -17.13
N ASN A 132 28.16 15.60 -17.66
CA ASN A 132 29.35 15.80 -16.85
C ASN A 132 30.12 17.07 -17.25
N ASN A 133 30.15 18.06 -16.37
CA ASN A 133 30.74 19.37 -16.66
C ASN A 133 32.28 19.32 -16.77
N GLY A 134 32.79 19.66 -17.96
CA GLY A 134 34.21 19.72 -18.30
C GLY A 134 34.87 18.36 -18.52
N GLN A 135 34.06 17.31 -18.74
CA GLN A 135 34.46 15.90 -18.70
C GLN A 135 33.71 15.11 -19.81
N VAL A 136 33.93 13.80 -19.92
CA VAL A 136 33.15 12.96 -20.86
C VAL A 136 31.82 12.59 -20.21
N ASN A 137 30.72 12.61 -20.97
CA ASN A 137 29.43 12.07 -20.54
C ASN A 137 29.48 10.53 -20.56
N ASN A 138 28.79 9.89 -19.61
CA ASN A 138 28.91 8.45 -19.38
C ASN A 138 27.54 7.78 -19.26
N TYR A 139 27.49 6.50 -19.61
CA TYR A 139 26.37 5.61 -19.32
C TYR A 139 26.79 4.47 -18.38
N PHE A 140 25.81 3.86 -17.73
CA PHE A 140 25.95 2.79 -16.75
C PHE A 140 24.89 1.73 -17.02
N LEU A 141 25.34 0.51 -17.32
CA LEU A 141 24.41 -0.60 -17.56
C LEU A 141 23.88 -1.16 -16.24
N GLY A 142 22.57 -1.27 -16.11
CA GLY A 142 21.88 -1.92 -14.99
C GLY A 142 21.96 -3.45 -15.04
N ASP A 143 21.51 -4.10 -13.98
CA ASP A 143 21.29 -5.57 -13.94
C ASP A 143 19.88 -5.98 -13.51
N GLY A 144 18.96 -5.00 -13.42
CA GLY A 144 17.59 -5.18 -12.94
C GLY A 144 17.46 -5.54 -11.47
N ALA A 145 18.57 -5.54 -10.70
CA ALA A 145 18.61 -5.79 -9.27
C ALA A 145 19.33 -4.65 -8.52
N GLY A 146 19.25 -3.44 -9.05
CA GLY A 146 19.82 -2.23 -8.47
C GLY A 146 21.35 -2.14 -8.51
N ASN A 147 22.04 -2.96 -9.30
CA ASN A 147 23.50 -2.89 -9.46
C ASN A 147 23.86 -2.35 -10.85
N PHE A 148 24.87 -1.49 -10.89
CA PHE A 148 25.33 -0.85 -12.12
C PHE A 148 26.75 -1.26 -12.50
N GLY A 149 26.99 -1.32 -13.80
CA GLY A 149 28.30 -1.48 -14.41
C GLY A 149 29.25 -0.32 -14.10
N ALA A 150 30.51 -0.47 -14.49
CA ALA A 150 31.44 0.65 -14.46
C ALA A 150 31.08 1.66 -15.56
N ALA A 151 31.19 2.96 -15.26
CA ALA A 151 30.95 4.05 -16.20
C ALA A 151 31.67 3.84 -17.55
N VAL A 152 30.93 4.00 -18.64
CA VAL A 152 31.45 3.95 -20.01
C VAL A 152 31.14 5.27 -20.71
N ALA A 153 32.13 5.86 -21.37
CA ALA A 153 31.95 7.13 -22.06
C ALA A 153 31.05 6.98 -23.31
N ILE A 154 30.08 7.88 -23.44
CA ILE A 154 29.16 7.98 -24.59
C ILE A 154 29.92 8.51 -25.82
N GLY A 155 30.71 9.57 -25.61
CA GLY A 155 31.54 10.23 -26.61
C GLY A 155 33.03 10.29 -26.25
N ALA A 156 33.81 10.96 -27.11
CA ALA A 156 35.22 11.31 -26.85
C ALA A 156 35.39 12.81 -26.51
N GLU A 157 34.30 13.56 -26.61
CA GLU A 157 34.14 14.99 -26.37
C GLU A 157 34.28 15.29 -24.87
N ILE A 158 34.94 16.39 -24.55
CA ILE A 158 35.17 16.85 -23.17
C ILE A 158 34.62 18.26 -23.10
N GLU A 159 33.41 18.40 -22.57
CA GLU A 159 32.57 19.57 -22.76
C GLU A 159 31.87 19.93 -21.45
N ASP A 160 31.36 21.15 -21.36
CA ASP A 160 30.69 21.68 -20.18
C ASP A 160 29.20 21.33 -20.27
N SER A 161 28.88 20.03 -20.40
CA SER A 161 27.51 19.56 -20.49
C SER A 161 26.72 19.91 -19.22
N ALA A 162 25.48 20.34 -19.41
CA ALA A 162 24.58 20.80 -18.37
C ALA A 162 23.23 20.08 -18.33
N SER A 163 22.79 19.46 -19.43
CA SER A 163 21.62 18.57 -19.46
C SER A 163 21.80 17.39 -20.42
N ILE A 164 21.04 16.31 -20.20
CA ILE A 164 21.11 15.06 -20.96
C ILE A 164 19.75 14.33 -21.00
N GLU A 165 19.21 14.10 -22.19
CA GLU A 165 17.92 13.40 -22.37
C GLU A 165 18.09 12.15 -23.24
N LEU A 166 17.27 11.11 -23.00
CA LEU A 166 17.14 9.92 -23.84
C LEU A 166 15.90 9.99 -24.72
N ALA A 167 16.08 9.87 -26.03
CA ALA A 167 14.97 9.89 -26.99
C ALA A 167 15.36 9.19 -28.28
N ASP A 168 14.40 8.57 -28.98
CA ASP A 168 14.62 8.12 -30.37
C ASP A 168 14.52 9.30 -31.33
N MET A 169 15.62 10.06 -31.44
CA MET A 169 15.68 11.26 -32.28
C MET A 169 15.75 10.94 -33.79
N ASN A 170 16.08 9.69 -34.15
CA ASN A 170 16.37 9.29 -35.53
C ASN A 170 15.37 8.28 -36.13
N GLY A 171 14.43 7.79 -35.33
CA GLY A 171 13.33 6.91 -35.73
C GLY A 171 13.77 5.46 -35.98
N ASP A 172 14.73 4.94 -35.21
CA ASP A 172 15.26 3.57 -35.36
C ASP A 172 14.95 2.61 -34.19
N ASP A 173 14.00 3.00 -33.32
CA ASP A 173 13.52 2.28 -32.12
C ASP A 173 14.64 2.08 -31.07
N LEU A 174 15.66 2.97 -31.04
CA LEU A 174 16.74 3.00 -30.04
C LEU A 174 16.81 4.37 -29.36
N LEU A 175 17.05 4.38 -28.04
CA LEU A 175 17.24 5.62 -27.30
C LEU A 175 18.61 6.25 -27.63
N ASP A 176 18.59 7.35 -28.37
CA ASP A 176 19.73 8.25 -28.59
C ASP A 176 19.96 9.13 -27.35
N VAL A 177 21.15 9.72 -27.22
CA VAL A 177 21.46 10.65 -26.13
C VAL A 177 21.52 12.09 -26.66
N VAL A 178 20.63 12.96 -26.21
CA VAL A 178 20.65 14.41 -26.46
C VAL A 178 21.47 15.10 -25.36
N VAL A 179 22.28 16.10 -25.70
CA VAL A 179 23.19 16.78 -24.75
C VAL A 179 23.19 18.29 -24.97
N GLY A 180 22.90 19.03 -23.90
CA GLY A 180 23.02 20.49 -23.81
C GLY A 180 24.36 20.92 -23.22
N ASN A 181 25.03 21.89 -23.84
CA ASN A 181 26.36 22.35 -23.46
C ASN A 181 26.37 23.81 -23.01
N SER A 182 27.08 24.07 -21.92
CA SER A 182 27.04 25.33 -21.17
C SER A 182 28.33 26.17 -21.29
N ASP A 183 29.01 26.12 -22.44
CA ASP A 183 30.08 27.07 -22.80
C ASP A 183 29.76 27.64 -24.18
N ASN A 184 29.84 28.97 -24.33
CA ASN A 184 29.41 29.67 -25.54
C ASN A 184 30.32 29.49 -26.79
N ALA A 185 31.14 28.44 -26.79
CA ALA A 185 31.88 27.92 -27.93
C ALA A 185 31.64 26.41 -28.20
N GLN A 186 30.71 25.77 -27.47
CA GLN A 186 30.30 24.38 -27.64
C GLN A 186 28.89 24.32 -28.24
N VAL A 187 28.59 23.28 -29.02
CA VAL A 187 27.27 23.07 -29.65
C VAL A 187 26.50 21.98 -28.92
N ASN A 188 25.17 22.07 -28.90
CA ASN A 188 24.31 20.99 -28.41
C ASN A 188 24.30 19.84 -29.43
N ARG A 189 24.19 18.59 -28.98
CA ARG A 189 24.36 17.41 -29.85
C ARG A 189 23.42 16.27 -29.51
N VAL A 190 23.17 15.44 -30.52
CA VAL A 190 22.63 14.09 -30.35
C VAL A 190 23.75 13.08 -30.61
N TYR A 191 23.82 12.03 -29.81
CA TYR A 191 24.69 10.86 -30.00
C TYR A 191 23.82 9.67 -30.40
N PRO A 192 23.68 9.37 -31.70
CA PRO A 192 22.79 8.31 -32.15
C PRO A 192 23.22 6.95 -31.60
N ASN A 193 22.32 6.22 -30.99
CA ASN A 193 22.52 4.88 -30.51
C ASN A 193 22.61 3.92 -31.71
N THR A 194 23.58 3.02 -31.68
CA THR A 194 23.84 2.05 -32.76
C THR A 194 23.99 0.64 -32.18
N THR A 195 23.37 0.42 -31.01
CA THR A 195 23.42 -0.83 -30.26
C THR A 195 23.03 -2.01 -31.14
N ALA A 196 23.88 -3.03 -31.15
CA ALA A 196 23.66 -4.22 -31.95
C ALA A 196 23.91 -5.49 -31.12
N ALA A 197 22.84 -6.24 -30.90
CA ALA A 197 22.84 -7.49 -30.12
C ALA A 197 23.33 -7.31 -28.67
N GLY A 198 22.79 -6.31 -27.95
CA GLY A 198 23.08 -6.05 -26.53
C GLY A 198 24.50 -5.54 -26.28
N VAL A 199 25.12 -4.90 -27.27
CA VAL A 199 26.43 -4.25 -27.14
C VAL A 199 26.28 -2.79 -27.48
N VAL A 200 26.24 -1.96 -26.43
CA VAL A 200 26.09 -0.51 -26.56
C VAL A 200 27.23 0.10 -27.37
N SER A 201 26.86 0.99 -28.29
CA SER A 201 27.75 1.72 -29.17
C SER A 201 27.02 2.95 -29.68
N PHE A 202 27.64 4.13 -29.62
CA PHE A 202 27.12 5.35 -30.22
C PHE A 202 27.80 5.64 -31.56
N GLY A 203 27.04 6.24 -32.47
CA GLY A 203 27.52 6.76 -33.75
C GLY A 203 28.39 8.02 -33.57
N PRO A 204 28.90 8.58 -34.68
CA PRO A 204 29.45 9.94 -34.65
C PRO A 204 28.34 10.91 -34.22
N PRO A 205 28.59 11.84 -33.28
CA PRO A 205 27.56 12.76 -32.83
C PRO A 205 27.12 13.70 -33.95
N VAL A 206 25.86 14.10 -33.87
CA VAL A 206 25.19 15.05 -34.76
C VAL A 206 25.04 16.36 -33.99
N ASP A 207 25.69 17.42 -34.46
CA ASP A 207 25.46 18.76 -33.93
C ASP A 207 24.01 19.17 -34.26
N ILE A 208 23.22 19.59 -33.25
CA ILE A 208 21.82 20.00 -33.46
C ILE A 208 21.81 21.15 -34.47
N THR A 209 22.56 22.22 -34.16
CA THR A 209 22.94 23.23 -35.14
C THR A 209 24.36 23.73 -34.89
N ALA A 210 24.80 24.75 -35.62
CA ALA A 210 26.06 25.45 -35.37
C ALA A 210 25.94 26.54 -34.29
N ASP A 211 24.81 26.63 -33.58
CA ASP A 211 24.61 27.58 -32.49
C ASP A 211 25.42 27.13 -31.25
N THR A 212 26.10 28.08 -30.63
CA THR A 212 26.95 27.88 -29.45
C THR A 212 26.49 28.80 -28.32
N ASP A 213 25.21 28.71 -27.99
CA ASP A 213 24.62 29.46 -26.88
C ASP A 213 24.94 28.75 -25.55
N PHE A 214 24.88 29.48 -24.44
CA PHE A 214 25.09 28.88 -23.12
C PHE A 214 23.80 28.19 -22.68
N THR A 215 23.65 26.91 -23.06
CA THR A 215 22.50 26.10 -22.68
C THR A 215 22.59 25.66 -21.22
N ARG A 216 21.43 25.67 -20.54
CA ARG A 216 21.26 25.37 -19.12
C ARG A 216 20.59 24.02 -18.90
N HIS A 217 19.49 23.79 -19.60
CA HIS A 217 18.72 22.56 -19.70
C HIS A 217 18.12 22.47 -21.12
N LEU A 218 17.69 21.29 -21.60
CA LEU A 218 16.85 21.17 -22.80
C LEU A 218 15.84 20.05 -22.63
N GLU A 219 14.67 20.26 -23.22
CA GLU A 219 13.59 19.28 -23.27
C GLU A 219 13.38 18.78 -24.71
N VAL A 220 12.82 17.57 -24.84
CA VAL A 220 12.60 16.85 -26.10
C VAL A 220 11.11 16.53 -26.28
N GLY A 221 10.53 16.87 -27.44
CA GLY A 221 9.11 16.61 -27.70
C GLY A 221 8.71 16.94 -29.14
N ASP A 222 7.62 16.37 -29.63
CA ASP A 222 7.03 16.71 -30.93
C ASP A 222 6.31 18.07 -30.82
N LEU A 223 6.92 19.15 -31.34
CA LEU A 223 6.38 20.51 -31.20
C LEU A 223 5.52 20.94 -32.38
N ASP A 224 5.64 20.30 -33.54
CA ASP A 224 4.93 20.66 -34.77
C ASP A 224 3.91 19.64 -35.30
N GLY A 225 3.86 18.46 -34.66
CA GLY A 225 2.88 17.40 -34.87
C GLY A 225 3.17 16.51 -36.07
N ASP A 226 4.40 16.51 -36.58
CA ASP A 226 4.81 15.64 -37.69
C ASP A 226 5.22 14.22 -37.24
N GLY A 227 5.47 14.03 -35.94
CA GLY A 227 5.80 12.77 -35.29
C GLY A 227 7.29 12.54 -35.05
N ASP A 228 8.16 13.45 -35.47
CA ASP A 228 9.59 13.42 -35.16
C ASP A 228 9.88 14.31 -33.93
N LEU A 229 10.73 13.86 -33.00
CA LEU A 229 11.01 14.59 -31.75
C LEU A 229 11.94 15.79 -31.98
N ASP A 230 11.52 16.97 -31.52
CA ASP A 230 12.25 18.26 -31.56
C ASP A 230 12.99 18.55 -30.25
N VAL A 231 13.73 19.65 -30.19
CA VAL A 231 14.48 20.07 -28.98
C VAL A 231 14.22 21.54 -28.62
N VAL A 232 13.94 21.84 -27.35
CA VAL A 232 13.88 23.22 -26.79
C VAL A 232 15.02 23.45 -25.81
N ALA A 233 15.90 24.43 -26.07
CA ALA A 233 17.04 24.76 -25.21
C ALA A 233 16.79 26.00 -24.34
N ALA A 234 16.86 25.82 -23.01
CA ALA A 234 16.98 26.91 -22.05
C ALA A 234 18.37 27.55 -22.15
N ASN A 235 18.45 28.86 -22.38
CA ASN A 235 19.71 29.58 -22.54
C ASN A 235 19.89 30.69 -21.48
N ASP A 236 21.14 30.89 -21.05
CA ASP A 236 21.54 31.95 -20.12
C ASP A 236 21.93 33.22 -20.87
N ASP A 237 21.12 34.28 -20.72
CA ASP A 237 21.39 35.61 -21.27
C ASP A 237 21.69 36.68 -20.21
N ARG A 238 22.07 36.27 -18.98
CA ARG A 238 22.22 37.19 -17.84
C ARG A 238 23.16 38.33 -18.20
N THR A 239 22.59 39.54 -18.24
CA THR A 239 23.31 40.77 -18.59
C THR A 239 24.58 40.94 -17.74
N GLY A 240 25.74 40.75 -18.37
CA GLY A 240 27.06 40.85 -17.72
C GLY A 240 27.76 39.50 -17.47
N CYS A 241 27.13 38.36 -17.76
CA CYS A 241 27.82 37.09 -17.86
C CYS A 241 28.68 37.07 -19.14
N ALA A 242 29.98 37.38 -18.99
CA ALA A 242 30.91 37.41 -20.13
C ALA A 242 31.17 36.03 -20.79
N ALA A 243 30.74 34.95 -20.14
CA ALA A 243 30.84 33.57 -20.64
C ALA A 243 29.54 33.04 -21.26
N CYS A 244 28.39 33.68 -21.01
CA CYS A 244 27.09 33.17 -21.43
C CYS A 244 26.70 33.66 -22.83
N GLY A 245 26.93 34.95 -23.11
CA GLY A 245 26.39 35.61 -24.30
C GLY A 245 25.01 36.21 -24.03
N ASP A 246 24.42 36.81 -25.05
CA ASP A 246 23.07 37.39 -25.01
C ASP A 246 22.14 36.48 -25.85
N ALA A 247 21.83 35.27 -25.34
CA ALA A 247 21.19 34.19 -26.10
C ALA A 247 19.79 33.81 -25.55
N PRO A 248 18.70 34.02 -26.30
CA PRO A 248 17.34 33.65 -25.85
C PRO A 248 17.12 32.14 -25.90
N THR A 249 16.10 31.65 -25.19
CA THR A 249 15.51 30.30 -25.39
C THR A 249 15.19 30.08 -26.87
N LYS A 250 15.49 28.88 -27.37
CA LYS A 250 15.27 28.47 -28.77
C LYS A 250 14.68 27.08 -28.86
N TYR A 251 13.85 26.86 -29.87
CA TYR A 251 13.51 25.51 -30.34
C TYR A 251 14.23 25.18 -31.64
N TYR A 252 14.45 23.88 -31.88
CA TYR A 252 15.14 23.32 -33.04
C TYR A 252 14.31 22.17 -33.58
N LEU A 253 13.72 22.37 -34.77
CA LEU A 253 12.90 21.32 -35.37
C LEU A 253 13.77 20.24 -35.97
N ASN A 254 13.43 18.98 -35.70
CA ASN A 254 13.94 17.84 -36.40
C ASN A 254 13.58 17.96 -37.88
N THR A 255 14.41 17.38 -38.73
CA THR A 255 14.20 17.37 -40.18
C THR A 255 14.45 15.98 -40.73
N LEU A 256 14.17 14.98 -39.91
CA LEU A 256 14.19 13.58 -40.29
C LEU A 256 13.30 13.40 -41.53
N ASP A 257 13.87 12.77 -42.55
CA ASP A 257 13.15 12.41 -43.77
C ASP A 257 13.11 10.88 -43.80
N PRO A 258 12.09 10.22 -43.21
CA PRO A 258 12.01 8.76 -43.13
C PRO A 258 12.19 8.05 -44.51
N PRO A 259 11.73 8.61 -45.64
CA PRO A 259 12.08 8.11 -46.99
C PRO A 259 13.57 8.06 -47.35
N SER A 260 14.43 8.88 -46.76
CA SER A 260 15.88 8.89 -47.01
C SER A 260 16.76 8.52 -45.82
N GLY A 261 16.23 8.54 -44.59
CA GLY A 261 16.98 8.35 -43.35
C GLY A 261 17.99 9.49 -43.10
N THR A 262 17.66 10.71 -43.54
CA THR A 262 18.51 11.88 -43.29
C THR A 262 18.07 12.53 -41.99
N PHE A 263 18.82 12.30 -40.91
CA PHE A 263 18.63 12.93 -39.61
C PHE A 263 19.43 14.25 -39.48
N GLY A 264 18.90 15.23 -38.75
CA GLY A 264 19.47 16.55 -38.49
C GLY A 264 18.37 17.60 -38.30
N PHE A 265 18.72 18.85 -37.99
CA PHE A 265 17.75 19.87 -37.56
C PHE A 265 17.71 21.12 -38.44
N ALA A 266 16.58 21.83 -38.35
CA ALA A 266 16.41 23.19 -38.86
C ALA A 266 17.22 24.22 -38.04
N PRO A 267 17.54 25.40 -38.60
CA PRO A 267 18.17 26.48 -37.83
C PRO A 267 17.29 26.93 -36.67
N GLY A 268 17.87 27.06 -35.47
CA GLY A 268 17.14 27.37 -34.24
C GLY A 268 16.33 28.66 -34.30
N VAL A 269 15.12 28.62 -33.74
CA VAL A 269 14.18 29.73 -33.71
C VAL A 269 14.04 30.24 -32.28
N ALA A 270 14.35 31.53 -32.08
CA ALA A 270 14.24 32.18 -30.78
C ALA A 270 12.79 32.53 -30.44
N LEU A 271 12.39 32.30 -29.18
CA LEU A 271 11.08 32.74 -28.67
C LEU A 271 10.97 34.27 -28.67
N ALA A 272 9.77 34.78 -28.96
CA ALA A 272 9.55 36.18 -29.34
C ALA A 272 9.43 37.16 -28.15
N GLN A 273 10.39 37.16 -27.22
CA GLN A 273 10.36 37.95 -25.99
C GLN A 273 11.62 38.83 -25.76
N ALA A 274 11.64 39.50 -24.61
CA ALA A 274 12.86 40.11 -24.07
C ALA A 274 13.84 39.01 -23.60
N LEU A 275 15.12 39.36 -23.54
CA LEU A 275 16.16 38.51 -22.95
C LEU A 275 15.88 38.31 -21.46
N GLU A 276 15.71 37.05 -21.08
CA GLU A 276 15.33 36.51 -19.78
C GLU A 276 16.03 35.15 -19.59
N SER A 277 17.09 35.13 -18.79
CA SER A 277 17.86 33.91 -18.53
C SER A 277 17.00 32.84 -17.90
N VAL A 278 16.98 31.70 -18.57
CA VAL A 278 16.30 30.49 -18.13
C VAL A 278 17.35 29.59 -17.50
N ASP A 279 17.16 29.22 -16.23
CA ASP A 279 17.98 28.17 -15.61
C ASP A 279 17.36 26.78 -15.92
N ASP A 280 16.03 26.69 -16.17
CA ASP A 280 15.30 25.44 -16.42
C ASP A 280 13.92 25.63 -17.13
N LEU A 281 13.37 24.58 -17.79
CA LEU A 281 12.11 24.57 -18.54
C LEU A 281 11.49 23.16 -18.64
N GLU A 282 10.20 23.05 -18.98
CA GLU A 282 9.50 21.78 -19.25
C GLU A 282 8.50 21.89 -20.41
N LEU A 283 8.21 20.76 -21.07
CA LEU A 283 7.15 20.61 -22.09
C LEU A 283 5.97 19.79 -21.56
N VAL A 284 4.77 20.34 -21.66
CA VAL A 284 3.53 19.75 -21.08
C VAL A 284 2.30 20.29 -21.80
N ASP A 285 1.22 19.52 -21.93
CA ASP A 285 -0.08 20.01 -22.42
C ASP A 285 -0.78 20.78 -21.29
N LEU A 286 -0.67 22.12 -21.28
CA LEU A 286 -1.07 22.97 -20.15
C LEU A 286 -2.51 23.50 -20.30
N ASP A 287 -3.06 23.48 -21.52
CA ASP A 287 -4.44 23.88 -21.83
C ASP A 287 -5.33 22.74 -22.35
N ASN A 288 -4.87 21.50 -22.15
CA ASN A 288 -5.59 20.25 -22.40
C ASN A 288 -6.07 20.14 -23.87
N ASP A 289 -5.27 20.64 -24.82
CA ASP A 289 -5.53 20.64 -26.27
C ASP A 289 -4.69 19.64 -27.10
N THR A 290 -3.83 18.87 -26.41
CA THR A 290 -2.90 17.84 -26.90
C THR A 290 -1.65 18.34 -27.63
N ASP A 291 -1.46 19.65 -27.78
CA ASP A 291 -0.20 20.23 -28.22
C ASP A 291 0.76 20.41 -27.01
N LEU A 292 2.06 20.16 -27.17
CA LEU A 292 3.03 20.41 -26.10
C LEU A 292 3.29 21.92 -25.94
N ASP A 293 2.86 22.49 -24.81
CA ASP A 293 3.17 23.85 -24.36
C ASP A 293 4.54 23.89 -23.66
N LEU A 294 5.05 25.10 -23.40
CA LEU A 294 6.34 25.32 -22.75
C LEU A 294 6.20 26.12 -21.46
N VAL A 295 6.63 25.56 -20.33
CA VAL A 295 6.83 26.28 -19.07
C VAL A 295 8.33 26.60 -18.90
N LYS A 296 8.66 27.81 -18.44
CA LYS A 296 10.06 28.22 -18.18
C LYS A 296 10.20 28.98 -16.86
N VAL A 297 11.31 28.73 -16.17
CA VAL A 297 11.68 29.42 -14.93
C VAL A 297 12.91 30.29 -15.11
N THR A 298 12.92 31.47 -14.47
CA THR A 298 13.84 32.56 -14.83
C THR A 298 14.64 33.15 -13.67
N PHE A 299 15.81 33.71 -14.01
CA PHE A 299 16.73 34.30 -13.04
C PHE A 299 16.38 35.76 -12.70
N ASN A 300 15.79 36.02 -11.53
CA ASN A 300 15.40 37.35 -11.03
C ASN A 300 14.37 38.08 -11.92
N THR A 301 13.53 37.31 -12.61
CA THR A 301 12.38 37.81 -13.39
C THR A 301 11.13 36.97 -13.07
N VAL A 302 10.02 37.25 -13.74
CA VAL A 302 8.78 36.46 -13.63
C VAL A 302 8.92 35.16 -14.42
N ASN A 303 8.44 34.05 -13.85
CA ASN A 303 8.35 32.77 -14.57
C ASN A 303 7.19 32.81 -15.58
N ARG A 304 7.28 32.04 -16.66
CA ARG A 304 6.33 32.13 -17.79
C ARG A 304 5.96 30.77 -18.36
N PHE A 305 4.76 30.71 -18.93
CA PHE A 305 4.36 29.67 -19.88
C PHE A 305 4.14 30.26 -21.28
N PHE A 306 4.18 29.41 -22.30
CA PHE A 306 3.91 29.73 -23.70
C PHE A 306 3.00 28.66 -24.25
N LEU A 307 1.82 29.06 -24.71
CA LEU A 307 0.93 28.09 -25.35
C LEU A 307 1.39 27.85 -26.78
N ASN A 308 1.63 26.59 -27.11
CA ASN A 308 1.70 26.11 -28.47
C ASN A 308 0.31 26.21 -29.11
N ARG A 309 0.26 26.27 -30.44
CA ARG A 309 -0.96 26.21 -31.25
C ARG A 309 -0.61 25.61 -32.60
N LEU A 310 -0.79 24.30 -32.74
CA LEU A 310 -0.74 23.65 -34.04
C LEU A 310 -1.90 24.13 -34.90
N ILE A 311 -1.58 24.50 -36.13
CA ILE A 311 -2.55 24.88 -37.15
C ILE A 311 -2.72 23.70 -38.11
N GLU A 312 -3.96 23.45 -38.58
CA GLU A 312 -4.32 22.37 -39.54
C GLU A 312 -3.45 22.27 -40.81
N ASP A 313 -2.58 23.24 -41.09
CA ASP A 313 -1.64 23.22 -42.22
C ASP A 313 -0.22 22.71 -41.88
N GLY A 314 0.00 22.18 -40.67
CA GLY A 314 1.30 21.69 -40.22
C GLY A 314 2.26 22.84 -39.93
N THR A 315 1.75 23.91 -39.33
CA THR A 315 2.57 25.00 -38.81
C THR A 315 2.17 25.27 -37.37
N PHE A 316 3.15 25.23 -36.46
CA PHE A 316 2.96 25.62 -35.07
C PHE A 316 3.57 26.98 -34.79
N THR A 317 3.19 27.56 -33.66
CA THR A 317 3.91 28.68 -33.05
C THR A 317 3.57 28.74 -31.57
N PHE A 318 4.60 28.85 -30.74
CA PHE A 318 4.41 29.41 -29.40
C PHE A 318 3.81 30.82 -29.50
N ASP A 319 2.97 31.16 -28.53
CA ASP A 319 2.36 32.47 -28.41
C ASP A 319 3.36 33.55 -27.94
N ALA A 320 2.86 34.69 -27.46
CA ALA A 320 3.73 35.76 -26.95
C ALA A 320 4.29 35.47 -25.55
N GLY A 321 3.88 34.36 -24.91
CA GLY A 321 4.11 33.95 -23.53
C GLY A 321 3.38 34.79 -22.49
N THR A 322 3.01 34.15 -21.39
CA THR A 322 2.23 34.72 -20.29
C THR A 322 2.96 34.54 -18.96
N ASP A 323 2.92 35.54 -18.09
CA ASP A 323 3.48 35.48 -16.73
C ASP A 323 2.65 34.49 -15.89
N ILE A 324 3.28 33.48 -15.28
CA ILE A 324 2.62 32.53 -14.36
C ILE A 324 2.09 33.28 -13.14
N SER A 325 2.91 34.15 -12.58
CA SER A 325 2.52 35.04 -11.49
C SER A 325 3.33 36.34 -11.50
N ALA A 326 3.04 37.23 -10.56
CA ALA A 326 3.82 38.46 -10.34
C ALA A 326 5.07 38.23 -9.47
N ASP A 327 5.36 37.00 -9.05
CA ASP A 327 6.51 36.68 -8.22
C ASP A 327 7.82 36.83 -9.01
N VAL A 328 8.84 37.34 -8.33
CA VAL A 328 10.17 37.55 -8.91
C VAL A 328 11.18 36.96 -7.96
N ALA A 329 11.75 35.83 -8.36
CA ALA A 329 12.73 35.04 -7.61
C ALA A 329 13.86 34.64 -8.55
N ARG A 330 14.88 33.97 -8.01
CA ARG A 330 15.76 33.11 -8.79
C ARG A 330 15.28 31.68 -8.64
N SER A 331 14.33 31.37 -9.50
CA SER A 331 13.94 30.03 -9.88
C SER A 331 15.14 29.33 -10.54
N ASN A 332 15.48 28.12 -10.13
CA ASN A 332 16.55 27.30 -10.74
C ASN A 332 16.02 26.01 -11.37
N ALA A 333 14.82 25.58 -10.99
CA ALA A 333 14.19 24.33 -11.44
C ALA A 333 12.66 24.50 -11.50
N VAL A 334 11.99 23.72 -12.35
CA VAL A 334 10.53 23.64 -12.49
C VAL A 334 10.09 22.19 -12.62
N GLU A 335 8.91 21.88 -12.11
CA GLU A 335 8.20 20.62 -12.35
C GLU A 335 6.73 20.97 -12.60
N VAL A 336 6.07 20.31 -13.56
CA VAL A 336 4.66 20.53 -13.89
C VAL A 336 3.86 19.23 -13.78
N VAL A 337 2.96 19.19 -12.79
CA VAL A 337 2.16 18.01 -12.45
C VAL A 337 0.81 18.43 -11.88
N ASP A 338 -0.23 17.65 -12.11
CA ASP A 338 -1.53 17.76 -11.42
C ASP A 338 -1.33 17.36 -9.94
N ILE A 339 -1.07 18.35 -9.07
CA ILE A 339 -0.68 18.11 -7.66
C ILE A 339 -1.90 18.01 -6.73
N ASP A 340 -3.05 18.55 -7.16
CA ASP A 340 -4.30 18.53 -6.40
C ASP A 340 -5.40 17.60 -6.93
N GLY A 341 -5.15 16.92 -8.04
CA GLY A 341 -5.99 15.84 -8.59
C GLY A 341 -7.22 16.34 -9.35
N ASP A 342 -7.24 17.61 -9.79
CA ASP A 342 -8.36 18.18 -10.54
C ASP A 342 -8.30 17.91 -12.05
N GLY A 343 -7.12 17.57 -12.58
CA GLY A 343 -6.86 17.20 -13.96
C GLY A 343 -6.20 18.29 -14.83
N ASP A 344 -5.86 19.44 -14.26
CA ASP A 344 -5.00 20.45 -14.89
C ASP A 344 -3.56 20.39 -14.35
N PRO A 345 -2.51 20.49 -15.19
CA PRO A 345 -1.14 20.48 -14.68
C PRO A 345 -0.77 21.79 -13.95
N ASP A 346 -0.29 21.67 -12.71
CA ASP A 346 0.14 22.75 -11.83
C ASP A 346 1.65 22.99 -11.89
N VAL A 347 2.11 24.22 -11.65
CA VAL A 347 3.54 24.55 -11.74
C VAL A 347 4.19 24.63 -10.36
N ILE A 348 5.20 23.79 -10.15
CA ILE A 348 6.04 23.75 -8.95
C ILE A 348 7.40 24.37 -9.28
N VAL A 349 7.90 25.29 -8.43
CA VAL A 349 9.13 26.06 -8.71
C VAL A 349 10.15 25.92 -7.60
N GLY A 350 11.30 25.35 -7.96
CA GLY A 350 12.51 25.28 -7.13
C GLY A 350 13.28 26.61 -7.12
N ASN A 351 13.28 27.32 -5.99
CA ASN A 351 13.93 28.63 -5.85
C ASN A 351 15.31 28.56 -5.16
N GLY A 352 16.11 29.62 -5.31
CA GLY A 352 17.43 29.67 -4.71
C GLY A 352 17.98 31.07 -4.48
N ASN A 353 18.72 31.22 -3.39
CA ASN A 353 19.19 32.48 -2.84
C ASN A 353 19.79 33.50 -3.86
N THR A 354 19.26 34.73 -3.84
CA THR A 354 19.81 35.92 -4.49
C THR A 354 20.39 36.89 -3.46
N ALA A 355 21.71 37.16 -3.45
CA ALA A 355 22.24 38.20 -2.56
C ALA A 355 21.69 39.59 -3.00
N PRO A 356 20.94 40.34 -2.16
CA PRO A 356 21.00 40.34 -0.70
C PRO A 356 19.79 39.72 0.04
N VAL A 357 18.83 39.11 -0.66
CA VAL A 357 17.72 38.37 -0.07
C VAL A 357 18.25 37.06 0.53
N THR A 358 17.89 36.77 1.78
CA THR A 358 18.19 35.50 2.42
C THR A 358 16.94 34.65 2.42
N GLY A 359 16.98 33.54 1.69
CA GLY A 359 15.90 32.58 1.58
C GLY A 359 14.82 33.02 0.60
N GLU A 360 14.81 32.40 -0.58
CA GLU A 360 13.63 32.33 -1.43
C GLU A 360 13.10 30.89 -1.27
N ILE A 361 11.79 30.76 -1.10
CA ILE A 361 11.08 29.53 -0.74
C ILE A 361 10.58 28.85 -2.03
N ASN A 362 10.47 27.52 -2.07
CA ASN A 362 9.89 26.82 -3.21
C ASN A 362 8.38 27.10 -3.31
N ARG A 363 7.88 27.32 -4.53
CA ARG A 363 6.52 27.87 -4.75
C ARG A 363 5.67 26.91 -5.56
N LEU A 364 4.41 26.77 -5.18
CA LEU A 364 3.38 26.07 -5.94
C LEU A 364 2.44 27.09 -6.59
N TYR A 365 2.08 26.90 -7.85
CA TYR A 365 1.09 27.68 -8.59
C TYR A 365 0.04 26.72 -9.15
N LEU A 366 -1.12 26.65 -8.51
CA LEU A 366 -2.23 25.83 -8.99
C LEU A 366 -2.82 26.43 -10.28
N ASN A 367 -2.96 25.62 -11.32
CA ASN A 367 -3.75 25.94 -12.51
C ASN A 367 -5.23 25.94 -12.14
N GLN A 368 -6.08 26.56 -12.95
CA GLN A 368 -7.50 26.77 -12.64
C GLN A 368 -8.34 26.76 -13.93
N PHE A 369 -7.92 26.02 -14.94
CA PHE A 369 -8.39 26.16 -16.32
C PHE A 369 -9.76 25.46 -16.50
N VAL A 370 -9.93 24.25 -15.98
CA VAL A 370 -11.15 23.44 -16.05
C VAL A 370 -12.20 23.87 -15.00
N GLU A 371 -11.78 24.16 -13.76
CA GLU A 371 -12.59 24.35 -12.54
C GLU A 371 -13.36 25.65 -12.64
N SER A 372 -12.67 26.69 -13.11
CA SER A 372 -13.24 28.01 -13.34
C SER A 372 -14.05 28.07 -14.65
N GLY A 373 -14.00 27.02 -15.47
CA GLY A 373 -14.59 26.96 -16.81
C GLY A 373 -13.99 28.00 -17.74
N ASN A 374 -12.67 28.18 -17.66
CA ASN A 374 -11.94 29.17 -18.43
C ASN A 374 -11.81 28.75 -19.91
N THR A 375 -11.21 29.63 -20.71
CA THR A 375 -10.77 29.30 -22.08
C THR A 375 -9.33 29.76 -22.31
N THR A 376 -8.56 29.87 -21.23
CA THR A 376 -7.15 30.30 -21.17
C THR A 376 -6.56 29.81 -19.86
N VAL A 377 -5.37 29.21 -19.88
CA VAL A 377 -4.60 28.87 -18.67
C VAL A 377 -4.46 30.09 -17.75
N SER A 378 -4.61 29.87 -16.45
CA SER A 378 -4.42 30.91 -15.44
C SER A 378 -4.14 30.31 -14.08
N PHE A 379 -3.08 30.77 -13.44
CA PHE A 379 -2.67 30.27 -12.12
C PHE A 379 -3.20 31.11 -10.97
N ASP A 380 -3.40 30.46 -9.83
CA ASP A 380 -3.78 31.11 -8.59
C ASP A 380 -2.59 31.84 -7.93
N VAL A 381 -2.82 32.58 -6.84
CA VAL A 381 -1.72 33.27 -6.14
C VAL A 381 -0.82 32.23 -5.48
N GLY A 382 0.43 32.16 -5.93
CA GLY A 382 1.35 31.10 -5.51
C GLY A 382 1.42 30.86 -4.00
N GLN A 383 1.45 29.58 -3.65
CA GLN A 383 1.57 29.08 -2.29
C GLN A 383 3.05 28.80 -1.96
N ASP A 384 3.43 28.90 -0.70
CA ASP A 384 4.73 28.40 -0.22
C ASP A 384 4.59 26.91 0.04
N ILE A 385 5.46 26.06 -0.55
CA ILE A 385 5.41 24.60 -0.34
C ILE A 385 5.68 24.28 1.13
N THR A 386 6.74 24.88 1.70
CA THR A 386 7.06 24.85 3.14
C THR A 386 7.69 26.17 3.56
N THR A 387 8.25 26.26 4.78
CA THR A 387 9.07 27.43 5.19
C THR A 387 10.57 27.30 4.85
N ASP A 388 10.98 26.21 4.19
CA ASP A 388 12.37 26.01 3.79
C ASP A 388 12.80 26.98 2.69
N ALA A 389 14.04 27.47 2.81
CA ALA A 389 14.55 28.56 1.98
C ALA A 389 16.02 28.32 1.58
N PHE A 390 16.26 27.12 1.06
CA PHE A 390 17.58 26.59 0.73
C PHE A 390 18.04 27.05 -0.68
N VAL A 391 18.65 26.17 -1.46
CA VAL A 391 19.04 26.47 -2.85
C VAL A 391 18.76 25.21 -3.64
N THR A 392 17.49 25.07 -3.97
CA THR A 392 16.95 24.06 -4.86
C THR A 392 17.72 24.16 -6.17
N ARG A 393 18.28 23.04 -6.59
CA ARG A 393 19.00 22.90 -7.86
C ARG A 393 18.18 22.23 -8.92
N ASP A 394 17.32 21.35 -8.48
CA ASP A 394 16.45 20.50 -9.25
C ASP A 394 15.25 20.11 -8.37
N ILE A 395 14.11 19.81 -8.99
CA ILE A 395 12.85 19.44 -8.37
C ILE A 395 12.17 18.41 -9.26
N VAL A 396 11.65 17.33 -8.67
CA VAL A 396 10.90 16.31 -9.41
C VAL A 396 9.63 15.92 -8.64
N SER A 397 8.58 15.48 -9.35
CA SER A 397 7.37 14.90 -8.72
C SER A 397 7.14 13.44 -9.07
N ILE A 398 6.65 12.68 -8.08
CA ILE A 398 6.11 11.33 -8.25
C ILE A 398 5.39 10.86 -6.98
N ASP A 399 4.42 9.96 -7.10
CA ASP A 399 3.79 9.26 -5.97
C ASP A 399 4.77 8.24 -5.36
N LEU A 400 5.23 8.48 -4.12
CA LEU A 400 6.22 7.64 -3.40
C LEU A 400 5.61 6.75 -2.31
N ASP A 401 4.42 7.11 -1.81
CA ASP A 401 3.69 6.39 -0.76
C ASP A 401 2.51 5.56 -1.29
N MET A 402 2.26 5.60 -2.60
CA MET A 402 1.19 4.90 -3.32
C MET A 402 -0.23 5.38 -2.96
N THR A 403 -0.36 6.61 -2.47
CA THR A 403 -1.67 7.25 -2.22
C THR A 403 -2.42 7.61 -3.51
N GLY A 404 -1.71 7.69 -4.65
CA GLY A 404 -2.23 8.19 -5.92
C GLY A 404 -2.10 9.71 -6.10
N SER A 405 -1.46 10.40 -5.15
CA SER A 405 -1.13 11.83 -5.20
C SER A 405 0.37 11.99 -5.50
N PRO A 406 0.80 12.98 -6.31
CA PRO A 406 2.23 13.19 -6.50
C PRO A 406 2.89 13.82 -5.27
N ASP A 407 4.05 13.31 -4.88
CA ASP A 407 4.95 13.93 -3.91
C ASP A 407 6.02 14.76 -4.63
N VAL A 408 6.72 15.64 -3.90
CA VAL A 408 7.76 16.51 -4.45
C VAL A 408 9.11 16.24 -3.79
N ILE A 409 10.14 16.01 -4.59
CA ILE A 409 11.53 15.87 -4.14
C ILE A 409 12.37 17.07 -4.59
N THR A 410 13.23 17.63 -3.73
CA THR A 410 14.16 18.72 -4.09
C THR A 410 15.63 18.38 -3.87
N ALA A 411 16.46 18.66 -4.88
CA ALA A 411 17.92 18.59 -4.78
C ALA A 411 18.47 19.87 -4.14
N GLU A 412 19.16 19.75 -3.01
CA GLU A 412 19.57 20.92 -2.23
C GLU A 412 21.08 21.15 -2.19
N ARG A 413 21.52 22.32 -2.68
CA ARG A 413 22.95 22.61 -2.79
C ARG A 413 23.62 22.87 -1.44
N LEU A 414 24.42 21.91 -0.96
CA LEU A 414 25.14 21.90 0.34
C LEU A 414 24.23 21.76 1.56
N MET A 415 23.01 21.25 1.37
CA MET A 415 22.09 20.89 2.46
C MET A 415 21.69 19.41 2.28
N ARG A 416 20.57 18.99 2.86
CA ARG A 416 20.00 17.66 2.61
C ARG A 416 18.82 17.84 1.66
N ASN A 417 18.71 16.95 0.68
CA ASN A 417 17.57 16.90 -0.23
C ASN A 417 16.29 16.65 0.59
N ARG A 418 15.17 17.22 0.13
CA ARG A 418 13.89 17.20 0.85
C ARG A 418 12.87 16.38 0.06
N VAL A 419 11.98 15.70 0.77
CA VAL A 419 10.74 15.13 0.22
C VAL A 419 9.56 15.80 0.92
N TYR A 420 8.56 16.20 0.15
CA TYR A 420 7.30 16.79 0.62
C TYR A 420 6.17 15.91 0.09
N LEU A 421 5.51 15.19 0.99
CA LEU A 421 4.38 14.34 0.61
C LEU A 421 3.16 15.20 0.24
N GLY A 422 2.47 14.82 -0.82
CA GLY A 422 1.29 15.50 -1.36
C GLY A 422 0.00 14.76 -1.05
N ASN A 423 -1.05 15.46 -0.63
CA ASN A 423 -2.33 14.83 -0.26
C ASN A 423 -3.43 14.86 -1.34
N GLY A 424 -3.12 15.30 -2.57
CA GLY A 424 -4.10 15.35 -3.66
C GLY A 424 -5.30 16.27 -3.35
N THR A 425 -5.03 17.42 -2.72
CA THR A 425 -6.04 18.46 -2.46
C THR A 425 -5.48 19.85 -2.79
N ALA A 426 -6.35 20.84 -2.99
CA ALA A 426 -5.98 22.24 -3.32
C ALA A 426 -5.13 22.97 -2.25
N THR A 427 -4.74 22.26 -1.19
CA THR A 427 -3.67 22.62 -0.26
C THR A 427 -2.75 21.40 -0.06
N PRO A 428 -1.97 21.00 -1.09
CA PRO A 428 -1.42 19.64 -1.17
C PRO A 428 -0.37 19.33 -0.09
N PHE A 429 0.29 20.36 0.45
CA PHE A 429 1.33 20.27 1.48
C PHE A 429 0.85 20.75 2.86
N VAL A 430 -0.46 20.66 3.14
CA VAL A 430 -1.07 21.02 4.43
C VAL A 430 -1.75 19.79 5.02
N ASN A 431 -1.43 19.44 6.27
CA ASN A 431 -2.03 18.30 6.97
C ASN A 431 -3.57 18.35 6.89
N VAL A 432 -4.15 17.23 6.48
CA VAL A 432 -5.60 17.01 6.53
C VAL A 432 -5.99 16.81 8.01
N ALA A 433 -7.27 16.95 8.32
CA ALA A 433 -7.78 16.68 9.66
C ALA A 433 -8.40 15.27 9.70
N PRO A 434 -8.24 14.51 10.79
CA PRO A 434 -8.74 13.14 10.89
C PRO A 434 -10.26 13.08 10.80
N GLU A 435 -10.80 11.99 10.27
CA GLU A 435 -12.24 11.78 10.11
C GLU A 435 -12.77 10.51 10.80
N PHE A 436 -14.07 10.49 11.11
CA PHE A 436 -14.74 9.33 11.70
C PHE A 436 -15.27 8.40 10.60
N THR A 437 -14.72 7.19 10.49
CA THR A 437 -15.14 6.18 9.51
C THR A 437 -16.31 5.31 10.01
N SER A 438 -16.54 5.24 11.33
CA SER A 438 -17.67 4.49 11.92
C SER A 438 -19.02 5.23 11.85
N THR A 439 -20.10 4.47 11.67
CA THR A 439 -21.48 4.98 11.67
C THR A 439 -22.15 4.86 13.06
N PRO A 440 -22.68 5.96 13.65
CA PRO A 440 -23.29 5.93 14.98
C PRO A 440 -24.49 5.00 15.17
N VAL A 441 -24.51 4.30 16.31
CA VAL A 441 -25.71 3.60 16.80
C VAL A 441 -26.65 4.62 17.45
N THR A 442 -27.77 4.92 16.79
CA THR A 442 -28.69 6.02 17.16
C THR A 442 -29.89 5.58 18.04
N THR A 443 -29.91 4.34 18.54
CA THR A 443 -31.00 3.82 19.37
C THR A 443 -30.47 3.08 20.58
N ALA A 444 -31.09 3.31 21.74
CA ALA A 444 -30.85 2.54 22.96
C ALA A 444 -32.18 2.06 23.58
N THR A 445 -32.11 1.02 24.41
CA THR A 445 -33.27 0.46 25.11
C THR A 445 -33.01 0.42 26.60
N VAL A 446 -34.02 0.79 27.40
CA VAL A 446 -33.97 0.75 28.87
C VAL A 446 -33.53 -0.63 29.37
N ASP A 447 -32.65 -0.63 30.37
CA ASP A 447 -32.05 -1.81 31.03
C ASP A 447 -31.26 -2.76 30.09
N VAL A 448 -31.01 -2.36 28.83
CA VAL A 448 -30.15 -3.06 27.87
C VAL A 448 -28.81 -2.34 27.74
N VAL A 449 -27.71 -3.09 27.62
CA VAL A 449 -26.39 -2.50 27.36
C VAL A 449 -26.35 -1.90 25.95
N TYR A 450 -26.17 -0.60 25.88
CA TYR A 450 -25.81 0.11 24.66
C TYR A 450 -24.30 -0.02 24.41
N THR A 451 -23.93 -0.20 23.16
CA THR A 451 -22.54 -0.13 22.69
C THR A 451 -22.50 0.48 21.29
N TYR A 452 -21.50 1.31 21.06
CA TYR A 452 -21.09 1.82 19.75
C TYR A 452 -19.56 1.80 19.72
N ASP A 453 -19.02 0.93 18.88
CA ASP A 453 -17.59 0.89 18.58
C ASP A 453 -17.30 1.92 17.48
N ILE A 454 -16.36 2.81 17.79
CA ILE A 454 -16.00 3.99 17.02
C ILE A 454 -14.65 3.75 16.35
N THR A 455 -14.56 4.12 15.09
CA THR A 455 -13.31 4.17 14.32
C THR A 455 -13.18 5.56 13.70
N ALA A 456 -11.97 6.08 13.77
CA ALA A 456 -11.54 7.28 13.09
C ALA A 456 -10.14 7.04 12.51
N GLU A 457 -9.89 7.64 11.36
CA GLU A 457 -8.67 7.50 10.56
C GLU A 457 -8.21 8.92 10.20
N ASP A 458 -6.90 9.14 10.15
CA ASP A 458 -6.34 10.32 9.49
C ASP A 458 -6.08 9.93 8.03
N PRO A 459 -6.49 10.72 7.02
CA PRO A 459 -6.08 10.49 5.64
C PRO A 459 -4.55 10.42 5.49
N ASP A 460 -3.82 11.04 6.43
CA ASP A 460 -2.37 11.14 6.45
C ASP A 460 -1.70 10.02 7.31
N ALA A 461 -2.47 9.03 7.81
CA ALA A 461 -2.07 8.07 8.86
C ALA A 461 -1.20 6.87 8.44
N GLU A 462 -0.58 6.86 7.25
CA GLU A 462 0.49 5.87 6.92
C GLU A 462 1.72 6.05 7.88
N ASP A 463 1.76 7.17 8.60
CA ASP A 463 2.85 7.57 9.49
C ASP A 463 2.96 6.72 10.78
N VAL A 464 4.08 6.01 10.96
CA VAL A 464 4.25 5.01 12.03
C VAL A 464 4.38 5.65 13.42
N GLY A 465 3.26 5.77 14.12
CA GLY A 465 3.20 6.21 15.51
C GLY A 465 2.20 7.32 15.82
N GLU A 466 1.37 7.67 14.84
CA GLU A 466 0.14 8.43 15.05
C GLU A 466 -0.67 7.87 16.23
N ALA A 467 -1.15 8.77 17.10
CA ALA A 467 -2.10 8.44 18.15
C ALA A 467 -3.30 9.37 18.01
N LEU A 468 -4.32 8.91 17.28
CA LEU A 468 -5.61 9.58 17.25
C LEU A 468 -6.32 9.36 18.59
N THR A 469 -6.77 10.45 19.20
CA THR A 469 -7.52 10.40 20.47
C THR A 469 -8.95 10.86 20.26
N ILE A 470 -9.91 10.11 20.80
CA ILE A 470 -11.34 10.43 20.68
C ILE A 470 -11.85 10.92 22.05
N THR A 471 -12.51 12.07 22.05
CA THR A 471 -13.02 12.73 23.26
C THR A 471 -14.49 13.09 23.14
N ASP A 472 -15.20 13.16 24.26
CA ASP A 472 -16.54 13.73 24.34
C ASP A 472 -16.54 15.19 24.81
N ASP A 473 -17.63 15.91 24.54
CA ASP A 473 -17.80 17.34 24.89
C ASP A 473 -17.93 17.62 26.41
N GLY A 474 -17.85 16.59 27.25
CA GLY A 474 -18.01 16.64 28.69
C GLY A 474 -19.46 16.60 29.17
N ASN A 475 -20.45 16.43 28.27
CA ASN A 475 -21.88 16.48 28.58
C ASN A 475 -22.59 15.12 28.47
N LEU A 476 -21.87 13.99 28.28
CA LEU A 476 -22.46 12.65 28.27
C LEU A 476 -23.34 12.39 29.52
N PRO A 477 -24.50 11.74 29.36
CA PRO A 477 -25.37 11.41 30.50
C PRO A 477 -24.71 10.35 31.38
N ALA A 478 -25.03 10.33 32.67
CA ALA A 478 -24.37 9.48 33.66
C ALA A 478 -24.49 7.95 33.45
N TRP A 479 -25.34 7.51 32.51
CA TRP A 479 -25.48 6.10 32.11
C TRP A 479 -24.54 5.68 30.96
N LEU A 480 -23.89 6.65 30.29
CA LEU A 480 -23.10 6.48 29.07
C LEU A 480 -21.65 6.94 29.32
N ALA A 481 -20.68 6.17 28.83
CA ALA A 481 -19.25 6.45 29.00
C ALA A 481 -18.47 6.13 27.73
N LEU A 482 -17.57 7.04 27.35
CA LEU A 482 -16.58 6.84 26.31
C LEU A 482 -15.32 6.20 26.90
N THR A 483 -14.78 5.20 26.22
CA THR A 483 -13.44 4.63 26.50
C THR A 483 -12.61 4.74 25.22
N ASP A 484 -11.70 5.70 25.19
CA ASP A 484 -10.71 5.89 24.13
C ASP A 484 -9.56 4.87 24.28
N ASN A 485 -9.16 4.25 23.16
CA ASN A 485 -7.99 3.37 23.12
C ASN A 485 -6.71 4.14 22.74
N GLY A 486 -6.83 5.35 22.16
CA GLY A 486 -5.72 6.20 21.77
C GLY A 486 -5.02 5.80 20.47
N ASP A 487 -5.70 5.02 19.63
CA ASP A 487 -5.26 4.48 18.34
C ASP A 487 -6.29 4.73 17.22
N GLY A 488 -7.12 5.77 17.37
CA GLY A 488 -8.26 6.03 16.47
C GLY A 488 -9.50 5.17 16.75
N THR A 489 -9.43 4.21 17.68
CA THR A 489 -10.59 3.43 18.12
C THR A 489 -11.07 3.82 19.52
N ALA A 490 -12.38 3.76 19.73
CA ALA A 490 -12.99 3.98 21.04
C ALA A 490 -14.30 3.19 21.16
N THR A 491 -14.74 2.89 22.39
CA THR A 491 -16.07 2.31 22.65
C THR A 491 -16.90 3.26 23.50
N LEU A 492 -18.08 3.61 23.01
CA LEU A 492 -19.11 4.34 23.74
C LEU A 492 -20.14 3.35 24.27
N THR A 493 -20.16 3.11 25.59
CA THR A 493 -21.02 2.09 26.20
C THR A 493 -21.80 2.60 27.42
N GLY A 494 -22.98 2.03 27.65
CA GLY A 494 -23.84 2.43 28.75
C GLY A 494 -25.01 1.49 29.01
N THR A 495 -25.81 1.76 30.05
CA THR A 495 -27.09 1.07 30.29
C THR A 495 -28.11 2.08 30.79
N PRO A 496 -28.99 2.60 29.92
CA PRO A 496 -29.96 3.63 30.29
C PRO A 496 -31.08 3.04 31.15
N THR A 497 -31.63 3.85 32.03
CA THR A 497 -32.79 3.49 32.88
C THR A 497 -34.07 4.13 32.36
N ALA A 498 -35.22 3.76 32.92
CA ALA A 498 -36.50 4.42 32.62
C ALA A 498 -36.53 5.95 32.90
N ALA A 499 -35.54 6.50 33.63
CA ALA A 499 -35.38 7.94 33.82
C ALA A 499 -34.71 8.64 32.62
N ASP A 500 -34.05 7.88 31.75
CA ASP A 500 -33.22 8.36 30.65
C ASP A 500 -33.94 8.30 29.29
N ILE A 501 -35.22 7.90 29.27
CA ILE A 501 -36.07 7.85 28.06
C ILE A 501 -36.19 9.24 27.42
N GLY A 502 -35.83 9.32 26.14
CA GLY A 502 -35.79 10.56 25.37
C GLY A 502 -34.61 10.56 24.40
N ASP A 503 -34.36 11.72 23.81
CA ASP A 503 -33.24 11.93 22.90
C ASP A 503 -32.03 12.47 23.66
N VAL A 504 -30.85 11.88 23.41
CA VAL A 504 -29.55 12.30 23.94
C VAL A 504 -28.68 12.71 22.77
N ASP A 505 -28.35 14.00 22.67
CA ASP A 505 -27.37 14.49 21.71
C ASP A 505 -25.95 14.16 22.19
N VAL A 506 -25.12 13.64 21.29
CA VAL A 506 -23.73 13.25 21.52
C VAL A 506 -22.84 13.99 20.51
N THR A 507 -21.75 14.58 21.00
CA THR A 507 -20.68 15.15 20.18
C THR A 507 -19.39 14.43 20.55
N LEU A 508 -18.72 13.86 19.57
CA LEU A 508 -17.39 13.26 19.70
C LEU A 508 -16.41 14.07 18.85
N THR A 509 -15.22 14.31 19.37
CA THR A 509 -14.13 14.98 18.65
C THR A 509 -12.95 14.01 18.54
N VAL A 510 -12.52 13.72 17.31
CA VAL A 510 -11.22 13.07 17.06
C VAL A 510 -10.15 14.14 16.96
N THR A 511 -8.97 13.85 17.51
CA THR A 511 -7.81 14.76 17.51
C THR A 511 -6.55 13.99 17.15
N ASN A 512 -5.84 14.44 16.12
CA ASN A 512 -4.48 14.00 15.86
C ASN A 512 -3.55 14.65 16.90
N THR A 513 -2.76 13.81 17.61
CA THR A 513 -1.92 14.28 18.71
C THR A 513 -0.53 14.77 18.29
N VAL A 514 -0.17 14.61 17.01
CA VAL A 514 1.08 15.10 16.41
C VAL A 514 0.98 16.60 16.14
N ASP A 515 -0.08 17.04 15.45
CA ASP A 515 -0.26 18.39 14.92
C ASP A 515 -1.37 19.20 15.65
N SER A 516 -2.29 18.52 16.35
CA SER A 516 -3.51 19.05 16.97
C SER A 516 -4.65 19.45 16.01
N THR A 517 -4.75 18.87 14.80
CA THR A 517 -5.97 18.95 13.99
C THR A 517 -7.11 18.12 14.59
N THR A 518 -8.35 18.49 14.27
CA THR A 518 -9.55 17.94 14.91
C THR A 518 -10.76 17.89 13.99
N SER A 519 -11.62 16.88 14.13
CA SER A 519 -12.93 16.80 13.50
C SER A 519 -14.02 16.32 14.47
N ASP A 520 -15.27 16.70 14.21
CA ASP A 520 -16.42 16.47 15.10
C ASP A 520 -17.48 15.56 14.45
N GLN A 521 -17.87 14.48 15.14
CA GLN A 521 -19.05 13.67 14.82
C GLN A 521 -20.18 13.98 15.80
N MET A 522 -21.32 14.47 15.27
CA MET A 522 -22.53 14.78 16.04
C MET A 522 -23.68 13.84 15.67
N PHE A 523 -24.33 13.24 16.68
CA PHE A 523 -25.50 12.38 16.48
C PHE A 523 -26.44 12.40 17.69
N THR A 524 -27.64 11.85 17.53
CA THR A 524 -28.63 11.74 18.61
C THR A 524 -28.94 10.26 18.86
N ILE A 525 -28.87 9.83 20.13
CA ILE A 525 -29.33 8.51 20.58
C ILE A 525 -30.76 8.66 21.11
N THR A 526 -31.73 8.00 20.47
CA THR A 526 -33.09 7.89 21.02
C THR A 526 -33.16 6.70 21.98
N VAL A 527 -33.31 6.98 23.27
CA VAL A 527 -33.55 5.99 24.33
C VAL A 527 -35.04 5.65 24.38
N SER A 528 -35.35 4.37 24.20
CA SER A 528 -36.71 3.83 24.16
C SER A 528 -36.96 2.81 25.27
N ASP A 529 -38.21 2.65 25.67
CA ASP A 529 -38.63 1.60 26.60
C ASP A 529 -38.54 0.22 25.94
N ALA A 530 -38.43 -0.86 26.72
CA ALA A 530 -38.37 -2.21 26.19
C ALA A 530 -39.67 -2.60 25.44
N PRO A 531 -39.63 -3.50 24.44
CA PRO A 531 -40.81 -3.89 23.67
C PRO A 531 -41.80 -4.69 24.54
N VAL A 532 -42.81 -3.99 25.08
CA VAL A 532 -43.79 -4.55 26.03
C VAL A 532 -44.47 -5.83 25.50
N GLY A 533 -44.32 -6.94 26.19
CA GLY A 533 -44.97 -8.23 25.90
C GLY A 533 -44.07 -9.22 25.15
N ALA A 534 -42.79 -9.31 25.53
CA ALA A 534 -41.90 -10.41 25.19
C ALA A 534 -42.40 -11.74 25.78
N ALA A 535 -41.78 -12.85 25.37
CA ALA A 535 -42.06 -14.16 25.95
C ALA A 535 -40.88 -14.57 26.86
N PRO A 536 -41.16 -15.20 28.02
CA PRO A 536 -40.11 -15.64 28.92
C PRO A 536 -39.32 -16.78 28.29
N THR A 537 -38.10 -17.01 28.76
CA THR A 537 -37.18 -18.02 28.22
C THR A 537 -36.49 -18.79 29.33
N PHE A 538 -36.38 -20.11 29.21
CA PHE A 538 -35.56 -20.90 30.14
C PHE A 538 -34.06 -20.67 29.90
N THR A 539 -33.31 -20.36 30.96
CA THR A 539 -31.85 -20.14 30.92
C THR A 539 -31.04 -21.27 31.56
N SER A 540 -31.72 -22.21 32.20
CA SER A 540 -31.12 -23.38 32.87
C SER A 540 -31.14 -24.63 31.98
N THR A 541 -30.12 -25.48 32.11
CA THR A 541 -30.02 -26.76 31.39
C THR A 541 -30.50 -27.93 32.26
N PRO A 542 -31.42 -28.79 31.79
CA PRO A 542 -31.93 -29.91 32.57
C PRO A 542 -30.89 -30.96 32.97
N ILE A 543 -31.04 -31.47 34.20
CA ILE A 543 -30.31 -32.67 34.65
C ILE A 543 -31.09 -33.91 34.20
N THR A 544 -30.57 -34.62 33.20
CA THR A 544 -31.24 -35.75 32.52
C THR A 544 -30.92 -37.13 33.11
N ASN A 545 -30.21 -37.20 34.24
CA ASN A 545 -29.89 -38.47 34.91
C ASN A 545 -30.31 -38.44 36.39
N ALA A 546 -30.70 -39.61 36.91
CA ALA A 546 -30.99 -39.86 38.31
C ALA A 546 -30.60 -41.30 38.68
N THR A 547 -30.46 -41.60 39.96
CA THR A 547 -30.20 -42.98 40.44
C THR A 547 -31.28 -43.37 41.44
N ALA A 548 -31.81 -44.59 41.32
CA ALA A 548 -32.76 -45.13 42.28
C ALA A 548 -32.20 -45.08 43.72
N ASP A 549 -33.09 -44.79 44.66
CA ASP A 549 -32.81 -44.59 46.09
C ASP A 549 -31.83 -43.42 46.42
N VAL A 550 -31.48 -42.58 45.42
CA VAL A 550 -30.68 -41.35 45.57
C VAL A 550 -31.56 -40.12 45.34
N ALA A 551 -31.34 -39.04 46.11
CA ALA A 551 -32.06 -37.80 45.92
C ALA A 551 -31.62 -37.09 44.62
N TYR A 552 -32.59 -36.73 43.78
CA TYR A 552 -32.44 -35.91 42.59
C TYR A 552 -32.89 -34.46 42.90
N SER A 553 -32.18 -33.47 42.36
CA SER A 553 -32.56 -32.06 42.43
C SER A 553 -32.02 -31.34 41.20
N TYR A 554 -32.88 -30.58 40.52
CA TYR A 554 -32.54 -29.69 39.42
C TYR A 554 -33.05 -28.28 39.76
N GLU A 555 -32.13 -27.32 39.83
CA GLU A 555 -32.46 -25.90 40.00
C GLU A 555 -32.70 -25.27 38.62
N ILE A 556 -33.89 -24.70 38.45
CA ILE A 556 -34.40 -24.14 37.20
C ILE A 556 -34.32 -22.62 37.31
N THR A 557 -33.85 -21.98 36.25
CA THR A 557 -33.88 -20.53 36.02
C THR A 557 -34.50 -20.21 34.65
N ALA A 558 -35.21 -19.10 34.61
CA ALA A 558 -35.78 -18.47 33.43
C ALA A 558 -35.71 -16.94 33.55
N THR A 559 -35.75 -16.25 32.42
CA THR A 559 -35.67 -14.78 32.32
C THR A 559 -36.66 -14.25 31.30
N ASP A 560 -37.06 -12.99 31.48
CA ASP A 560 -37.89 -12.23 30.52
C ASP A 560 -37.25 -10.86 30.31
N ALA A 561 -37.52 -10.24 29.15
CA ALA A 561 -37.11 -8.89 28.83
C ALA A 561 -38.05 -7.83 29.42
N ASP A 562 -39.28 -8.19 29.78
CA ASP A 562 -40.23 -7.30 30.43
C ASP A 562 -39.89 -7.08 31.93
N ALA A 563 -39.38 -5.88 32.24
CA ALA A 563 -38.89 -5.55 33.57
C ALA A 563 -40.01 -5.48 34.63
N GLY A 564 -40.02 -6.47 35.53
CA GLY A 564 -40.92 -6.51 36.69
C GLY A 564 -42.00 -7.59 36.63
N ASP A 565 -42.03 -8.41 35.58
CA ASP A 565 -42.95 -9.54 35.48
C ASP A 565 -42.58 -10.68 36.43
N SER A 566 -43.61 -11.39 36.91
CA SER A 566 -43.48 -12.49 37.87
C SER A 566 -43.56 -13.81 37.12
N LEU A 567 -42.40 -14.40 36.87
CA LEU A 567 -42.29 -15.64 36.11
C LEU A 567 -42.66 -16.85 36.96
N VAL A 568 -43.73 -17.55 36.55
CA VAL A 568 -44.28 -18.73 37.23
C VAL A 568 -43.89 -19.98 36.44
N ILE A 569 -43.19 -20.92 37.08
CA ILE A 569 -42.78 -22.19 36.46
C ILE A 569 -43.75 -23.31 36.88
N THR A 570 -44.27 -24.04 35.89
CA THR A 570 -45.24 -25.12 36.09
C THR A 570 -44.86 -26.38 35.32
N ALA A 571 -45.37 -27.53 35.74
CA ALA A 571 -45.23 -28.78 34.99
C ALA A 571 -46.38 -28.93 33.98
N VAL A 572 -46.07 -29.22 32.72
CA VAL A 572 -47.05 -29.47 31.67
C VAL A 572 -47.48 -30.94 31.73
N GLY A 573 -48.62 -31.17 32.39
CA GLY A 573 -49.18 -32.52 32.56
C GLY A 573 -48.81 -33.16 33.90
N THR A 574 -48.65 -34.48 33.92
CA THR A 574 -48.34 -35.23 35.15
C THR A 574 -46.86 -35.56 35.21
N LEU A 575 -46.15 -34.98 36.18
CA LEU A 575 -44.79 -35.40 36.51
C LEU A 575 -44.75 -36.88 36.92
N PRO A 576 -43.60 -37.56 36.74
CA PRO A 576 -43.29 -38.83 37.37
C PRO A 576 -43.60 -38.81 38.87
N GLY A 577 -44.18 -39.88 39.41
CA GLY A 577 -44.70 -39.91 40.78
C GLY A 577 -43.65 -39.77 41.89
N TRP A 578 -42.37 -39.83 41.54
CA TRP A 578 -41.22 -39.63 42.43
C TRP A 578 -40.67 -38.19 42.41
N LEU A 579 -41.16 -37.32 41.51
CA LEU A 579 -40.76 -35.91 41.35
C LEU A 579 -41.77 -34.94 41.96
N THR A 580 -41.28 -33.78 42.36
CA THR A 580 -42.06 -32.62 42.81
C THR A 580 -41.37 -31.34 42.34
N LEU A 581 -42.13 -30.50 41.64
CA LEU A 581 -41.73 -29.14 41.28
C LEU A 581 -42.14 -28.17 42.39
N THR A 582 -41.22 -27.32 42.83
CA THR A 582 -41.46 -26.22 43.77
C THR A 582 -41.07 -24.91 43.08
N ASP A 583 -42.06 -24.12 42.69
CA ASP A 583 -41.87 -22.81 42.07
C ASP A 583 -41.68 -21.71 43.14
N ASN A 584 -40.77 -20.78 42.89
CA ASN A 584 -40.54 -19.61 43.75
C ASN A 584 -41.28 -18.35 43.23
N GLY A 585 -41.74 -18.34 41.97
CA GLY A 585 -42.51 -17.25 41.37
C GLY A 585 -41.70 -16.03 40.93
N ASP A 586 -40.37 -16.16 40.91
CA ASP A 586 -39.38 -15.15 40.53
C ASP A 586 -38.51 -15.59 39.33
N GLY A 587 -39.02 -16.52 38.53
CA GLY A 587 -38.25 -17.17 37.45
C GLY A 587 -37.33 -18.28 37.92
N THR A 588 -37.34 -18.62 39.22
CA THR A 588 -36.62 -19.78 39.76
C THR A 588 -37.55 -20.86 40.29
N ALA A 589 -37.17 -22.13 40.13
CA ALA A 589 -37.90 -23.27 40.69
C ALA A 589 -36.95 -24.45 40.95
N THR A 590 -37.34 -25.37 41.84
CA THR A 590 -36.58 -26.61 42.09
C THR A 590 -37.44 -27.81 41.73
N LEU A 591 -36.94 -28.67 40.82
CA LEU A 591 -37.50 -29.98 40.51
C LEU A 591 -36.72 -31.06 41.26
N ALA A 592 -37.31 -31.63 42.31
CA ALA A 592 -36.63 -32.57 43.20
C ALA A 592 -37.42 -33.85 43.44
N GLY A 593 -36.73 -34.92 43.83
CA GLY A 593 -37.35 -36.22 44.04
C GLY A 593 -36.41 -37.29 44.59
N THR A 594 -36.92 -38.50 44.74
CA THR A 594 -36.09 -39.70 45.01
C THR A 594 -36.75 -40.88 44.29
N PRO A 595 -36.28 -41.26 43.09
CA PRO A 595 -36.81 -42.43 42.39
C PRO A 595 -36.50 -43.70 43.18
N THR A 596 -37.29 -44.73 43.00
CA THR A 596 -37.08 -46.06 43.60
C THR A 596 -36.59 -47.05 42.55
N ALA A 597 -36.21 -48.27 42.96
CA ALA A 597 -35.92 -49.35 42.03
C ALA A 597 -37.09 -49.74 41.09
N ALA A 598 -38.33 -49.29 41.36
CA ALA A 598 -39.47 -49.45 40.46
C ALA A 598 -39.55 -48.36 39.38
N ASP A 599 -38.80 -47.28 39.53
CA ASP A 599 -38.76 -46.12 38.63
C ASP A 599 -37.55 -46.17 37.69
N VAL A 600 -36.82 -47.29 37.58
CA VAL A 600 -35.67 -47.43 36.66
C VAL A 600 -36.11 -47.35 35.20
N GLY A 601 -35.42 -46.54 34.39
CA GLY A 601 -35.73 -46.25 32.99
C GLY A 601 -36.05 -44.79 32.72
N ASP A 602 -36.67 -44.51 31.57
CA ASP A 602 -36.85 -43.16 31.04
C ASP A 602 -38.14 -42.48 31.54
N HIS A 603 -38.02 -41.23 32.00
CA HIS A 603 -39.14 -40.40 32.47
C HIS A 603 -39.18 -39.06 31.74
N MET A 604 -40.18 -38.86 30.89
CA MET A 604 -40.39 -37.59 30.21
C MET A 604 -40.89 -36.51 31.18
N VAL A 605 -40.28 -35.33 31.12
CA VAL A 605 -40.64 -34.13 31.88
C VAL A 605 -40.84 -32.98 30.90
N SER A 606 -41.89 -32.19 31.12
CA SER A 606 -42.20 -30.99 30.36
C SER A 606 -42.50 -29.87 31.35
N LEU A 607 -41.75 -28.78 31.27
CA LEU A 607 -41.87 -27.60 32.12
C LEU A 607 -42.28 -26.39 31.28
N GLN A 608 -43.09 -25.50 31.84
CA GLN A 608 -43.53 -24.26 31.21
C GLN A 608 -43.29 -23.08 32.15
N VAL A 609 -42.65 -22.03 31.64
CA VAL A 609 -42.56 -20.72 32.30
C VAL A 609 -43.58 -19.77 31.67
N SER A 610 -44.16 -18.87 32.47
CA SER A 610 -45.10 -17.84 32.01
C SER A 610 -44.95 -16.54 32.79
N ASP A 611 -45.00 -15.41 32.09
CA ASP A 611 -45.18 -14.05 32.62
C ASP A 611 -46.65 -13.75 33.03
N GLY A 612 -47.58 -14.63 32.64
CA GLY A 612 -49.03 -14.47 32.84
C GLY A 612 -49.81 -14.14 31.55
N THR A 613 -49.11 -13.83 30.46
CA THR A 613 -49.64 -13.57 29.11
C THR A 613 -49.00 -14.44 28.04
N ASN A 614 -47.66 -14.59 28.02
CA ASN A 614 -46.92 -15.48 27.14
C ASN A 614 -46.36 -16.70 27.90
N THR A 615 -45.76 -17.65 27.17
CA THR A 615 -45.20 -18.89 27.73
C THR A 615 -44.08 -19.45 26.87
N ASP A 616 -43.07 -20.05 27.51
CA ASP A 616 -42.06 -20.93 26.89
C ASP A 616 -42.07 -22.31 27.54
N THR A 617 -41.56 -23.34 26.86
CA THR A 617 -41.65 -24.75 27.26
C THR A 617 -40.32 -25.49 27.07
N GLN A 618 -39.87 -26.17 28.12
CA GLN A 618 -38.66 -26.98 28.15
C GLN A 618 -39.01 -28.47 28.36
N ASP A 619 -38.79 -29.28 27.31
CA ASP A 619 -39.03 -30.73 27.30
C ASP A 619 -37.71 -31.50 27.43
N PHE A 620 -37.67 -32.48 28.33
CA PHE A 620 -36.50 -33.36 28.52
C PHE A 620 -36.91 -34.74 29.06
N THR A 621 -35.95 -35.67 29.09
CA THR A 621 -36.14 -37.01 29.68
C THR A 621 -35.11 -37.23 30.78
N ILE A 622 -35.55 -37.70 31.94
CA ILE A 622 -34.68 -38.13 33.03
C ILE A 622 -34.56 -39.65 32.99
N VAL A 623 -33.33 -40.15 32.82
CA VAL A 623 -32.99 -41.57 32.86
C VAL A 623 -32.64 -41.96 34.29
N VAL A 624 -33.43 -42.85 34.90
CA VAL A 624 -33.19 -43.38 36.24
C VAL A 624 -32.39 -44.68 36.16
N ALA A 625 -31.15 -44.65 36.64
CA ALA A 625 -30.29 -45.82 36.79
C ALA A 625 -30.67 -46.67 38.01
N ALA A 626 -30.34 -47.97 37.97
CA ALA A 626 -30.62 -48.90 39.07
C ALA A 626 -29.66 -48.71 40.26
N ALA A 627 -30.19 -48.81 41.48
CA ALA A 627 -29.40 -48.69 42.70
C ALA A 627 -28.46 -49.90 42.89
N GLY A 628 -27.15 -49.70 42.72
CA GLY A 628 -26.14 -50.65 43.21
C GLY A 628 -25.51 -51.62 42.20
N SER A 629 -25.59 -51.35 40.89
CA SER A 629 -24.45 -51.67 40.03
C SER A 629 -23.33 -50.68 40.37
N GLY A 630 -22.14 -51.18 40.70
CA GLY A 630 -20.98 -50.35 40.97
C GLY A 630 -20.29 -49.87 39.68
N ASN A 631 -21.08 -49.46 38.68
CA ASN A 631 -20.61 -48.80 37.47
C ASN A 631 -20.67 -47.29 37.67
N THR A 632 -19.59 -46.64 37.30
CA THR A 632 -19.53 -45.20 37.07
C THR A 632 -20.10 -44.92 35.67
N PRO A 633 -20.72 -43.77 35.40
CA PRO A 633 -21.02 -43.37 34.03
C PRO A 633 -19.72 -43.00 33.29
N PRO A 634 -19.63 -43.26 31.97
CA PRO A 634 -18.48 -42.83 31.17
C PRO A 634 -18.37 -41.30 31.08
N GLU A 635 -17.14 -40.79 30.97
CA GLU A 635 -16.85 -39.35 30.87
C GLU A 635 -16.06 -39.04 29.59
N PHE A 636 -16.43 -37.96 28.88
CA PHE A 636 -15.62 -37.42 27.79
C PHE A 636 -14.36 -36.76 28.34
N THR A 637 -13.20 -37.17 27.85
CA THR A 637 -11.88 -36.68 28.27
C THR A 637 -11.21 -35.77 27.24
N SER A 638 -11.79 -35.64 26.05
CA SER A 638 -11.34 -34.72 25.00
C SER A 638 -12.07 -33.37 25.05
N THR A 639 -11.32 -32.30 24.77
CA THR A 639 -11.87 -30.94 24.56
C THR A 639 -12.28 -30.77 23.10
N PRO A 640 -13.50 -30.31 22.79
CA PRO A 640 -13.93 -30.03 21.42
C PRO A 640 -13.06 -29.01 20.68
N VAL A 641 -12.96 -29.18 19.36
CA VAL A 641 -12.45 -28.16 18.44
C VAL A 641 -13.65 -27.32 17.98
N THR A 642 -13.70 -26.05 18.37
CA THR A 642 -14.85 -25.15 18.17
C THR A 642 -14.72 -24.23 16.96
N GLU A 643 -13.64 -24.34 16.20
CA GLU A 643 -13.33 -23.54 15.02
C GLU A 643 -13.17 -24.45 13.80
N GLY A 644 -13.61 -23.97 12.64
CA GLY A 644 -13.41 -24.60 11.34
C GLY A 644 -13.30 -23.54 10.25
N THR A 645 -12.70 -23.91 9.13
CA THR A 645 -12.44 -22.97 8.03
C THR A 645 -13.00 -23.54 6.73
N VAL A 646 -13.62 -22.68 5.92
CA VAL A 646 -14.20 -23.06 4.61
C VAL A 646 -13.16 -23.78 3.74
N ASP A 647 -13.60 -24.87 3.10
CA ASP A 647 -12.79 -25.76 2.25
C ASP A 647 -11.60 -26.47 2.95
N GLU A 648 -11.34 -26.20 4.24
CA GLU A 648 -10.36 -26.95 5.05
C GLU A 648 -10.95 -28.22 5.70
N ALA A 649 -10.09 -29.19 5.99
CA ALA A 649 -10.49 -30.46 6.60
C ALA A 649 -10.59 -30.34 8.14
N TYR A 650 -11.79 -30.07 8.65
CA TYR A 650 -12.09 -30.13 10.08
C TYR A 650 -11.95 -31.56 10.61
N SER A 651 -11.32 -31.71 11.77
CA SER A 651 -11.17 -33.00 12.47
C SER A 651 -11.03 -32.83 13.97
N TYR A 652 -12.00 -33.36 14.72
CA TYR A 652 -11.96 -33.50 16.18
C TYR A 652 -11.82 -34.98 16.58
N SER A 653 -10.76 -35.29 17.34
CA SER A 653 -10.53 -36.60 17.94
C SER A 653 -11.23 -36.67 19.30
N VAL A 654 -12.33 -37.42 19.35
CA VAL A 654 -13.14 -37.61 20.55
C VAL A 654 -12.55 -38.74 21.37
N THR A 655 -12.36 -38.52 22.68
CA THR A 655 -12.00 -39.57 23.64
C THR A 655 -12.92 -39.53 24.84
N ALA A 656 -13.29 -40.71 25.32
CA ALA A 656 -14.03 -40.93 26.55
C ALA A 656 -13.40 -42.08 27.33
N THR A 657 -13.57 -42.06 28.65
CA THR A 657 -13.08 -43.10 29.55
C THR A 657 -14.17 -43.47 30.55
N ASP A 658 -14.15 -44.72 30.97
CA ASP A 658 -14.95 -45.20 32.08
C ASP A 658 -14.04 -45.71 33.22
N ALA A 659 -14.50 -45.62 34.46
CA ALA A 659 -13.69 -45.96 35.64
C ALA A 659 -13.51 -47.48 35.83
N GLU A 660 -14.36 -48.28 35.22
CA GLU A 660 -14.37 -49.74 35.27
C GLU A 660 -13.73 -50.40 34.02
N ASP A 661 -13.18 -49.60 33.09
CA ASP A 661 -12.67 -50.00 31.76
C ASP A 661 -13.74 -50.68 30.87
N ASP A 662 -15.01 -50.28 30.97
CA ASP A 662 -16.09 -50.82 30.14
C ASP A 662 -15.97 -50.42 28.65
N THR A 663 -16.64 -51.19 27.78
CA THR A 663 -16.63 -50.94 26.33
C THR A 663 -17.57 -49.80 25.98
N LEU A 664 -17.01 -48.68 25.50
CA LEU A 664 -17.78 -47.47 25.21
C LEU A 664 -18.18 -47.37 23.74
N THR A 665 -19.42 -46.97 23.51
CA THR A 665 -19.99 -46.61 22.21
C THR A 665 -20.20 -45.10 22.17
N ILE A 666 -19.79 -44.43 21.09
CA ILE A 666 -19.98 -42.98 20.90
C ILE A 666 -20.92 -42.73 19.72
N GLU A 667 -22.03 -42.04 19.96
CA GLU A 667 -23.06 -41.75 18.95
C GLU A 667 -23.26 -40.23 18.77
N SER A 668 -23.64 -39.82 17.57
CA SER A 668 -24.01 -38.43 17.25
C SER A 668 -25.51 -38.22 17.45
N ILE A 669 -25.89 -37.23 18.25
CA ILE A 669 -27.29 -36.81 18.44
C ILE A 669 -27.64 -35.70 17.44
N THR A 670 -26.80 -34.66 17.39
CA THR A 670 -26.94 -33.51 16.47
C THR A 670 -25.62 -33.32 15.74
N LEU A 671 -25.67 -33.28 14.41
CA LEU A 671 -24.54 -32.90 13.57
C LEU A 671 -25.00 -32.04 12.38
N PRO A 672 -24.22 -31.02 12.00
CA PRO A 672 -24.29 -30.36 10.70
C PRO A 672 -24.12 -31.35 9.56
N ALA A 673 -24.73 -31.05 8.41
CA ALA A 673 -24.71 -31.94 7.24
C ALA A 673 -23.30 -32.18 6.66
N TRP A 674 -22.35 -31.28 6.94
CA TRP A 674 -20.96 -31.38 6.50
C TRP A 674 -20.07 -32.21 7.45
N LEU A 675 -20.56 -32.58 8.64
CA LEU A 675 -19.84 -33.40 9.62
C LEU A 675 -20.27 -34.88 9.62
N THR A 676 -19.33 -35.77 9.93
CA THR A 676 -19.56 -37.21 10.10
C THR A 676 -18.78 -37.74 11.31
N LEU A 677 -19.48 -38.44 12.22
CA LEU A 677 -18.86 -39.17 13.32
C LEU A 677 -18.54 -40.62 12.90
N THR A 678 -17.33 -41.07 13.21
CA THR A 678 -16.90 -42.48 13.10
C THR A 678 -16.45 -42.97 14.46
N ASP A 679 -17.24 -43.84 15.08
CA ASP A 679 -16.90 -44.52 16.35
C ASP A 679 -15.97 -45.71 16.11
N ASN A 680 -14.95 -45.86 16.96
CA ASN A 680 -14.04 -47.01 16.96
C ASN A 680 -14.49 -48.10 17.95
N GLY A 681 -15.45 -47.82 18.84
CA GLY A 681 -15.99 -48.77 19.81
C GLY A 681 -15.04 -49.13 20.96
N ASP A 682 -14.05 -48.29 21.22
CA ASP A 682 -13.04 -48.42 22.28
C ASP A 682 -12.93 -47.17 23.17
N GLY A 683 -13.98 -46.34 23.18
CA GLY A 683 -13.96 -45.01 23.81
C GLY A 683 -13.28 -43.92 22.97
N THR A 684 -12.90 -44.20 21.73
CA THR A 684 -12.44 -43.17 20.79
C THR A 684 -13.34 -43.07 19.56
N ALA A 685 -13.53 -41.85 19.07
CA ALA A 685 -14.23 -41.58 17.82
C ALA A 685 -13.55 -40.43 17.07
N THR A 686 -13.82 -40.32 15.77
CA THR A 686 -13.37 -39.19 14.94
C THR A 686 -14.58 -38.47 14.38
N LEU A 687 -14.70 -37.18 14.68
CA LEU A 687 -15.66 -36.28 14.08
C LEU A 687 -14.93 -35.47 12.99
N ALA A 688 -15.29 -35.64 11.73
CA ALA A 688 -14.59 -35.02 10.61
C ALA A 688 -15.54 -34.54 9.50
N GLY A 689 -15.09 -33.54 8.74
CA GLY A 689 -15.84 -32.95 7.65
C GLY A 689 -15.06 -31.87 6.91
N THR A 690 -15.68 -31.27 5.91
CA THR A 690 -15.18 -30.09 5.20
C THR A 690 -16.37 -29.15 5.00
N PRO A 691 -16.44 -28.01 5.70
CA PRO A 691 -17.51 -27.03 5.51
C PRO A 691 -17.31 -26.30 4.18
N ALA A 692 -18.40 -25.95 3.50
CA ALA A 692 -18.37 -25.09 2.33
C ALA A 692 -18.68 -23.64 2.71
N ALA A 693 -18.52 -22.68 1.79
CA ALA A 693 -18.90 -21.27 2.01
C ALA A 693 -20.38 -21.06 2.41
N ALA A 694 -21.25 -22.04 2.13
CA ALA A 694 -22.65 -22.03 2.58
C ALA A 694 -22.83 -22.41 4.06
N ASP A 695 -21.76 -22.91 4.70
CA ASP A 695 -21.73 -23.35 6.10
C ASP A 695 -21.02 -22.33 7.01
N VAL A 696 -20.75 -21.09 6.57
CA VAL A 696 -20.17 -20.03 7.43
C VAL A 696 -21.13 -19.69 8.59
N GLY A 697 -20.57 -19.49 9.79
CA GLY A 697 -21.30 -19.19 11.02
C GLY A 697 -21.31 -20.33 12.04
N ALA A 698 -22.22 -20.24 13.02
CA ALA A 698 -22.27 -21.12 14.19
C ALA A 698 -23.12 -22.40 13.96
N HIS A 699 -22.56 -23.56 14.31
CA HIS A 699 -23.18 -24.88 14.13
C HIS A 699 -23.17 -25.73 15.40
N ASP A 700 -24.35 -26.18 15.85
CA ASP A 700 -24.45 -27.01 17.06
C ASP A 700 -24.09 -28.49 16.81
N VAL A 701 -23.27 -29.03 17.72
CA VAL A 701 -22.87 -30.44 17.78
C VAL A 701 -23.25 -31.02 19.13
N SER A 702 -23.85 -32.22 19.11
CA SER A 702 -24.16 -32.99 20.32
C SER A 702 -23.75 -34.45 20.14
N LEU A 703 -22.83 -34.91 20.99
CA LEU A 703 -22.32 -36.28 21.03
C LEU A 703 -22.76 -36.98 22.32
N SER A 704 -22.93 -38.30 22.25
CA SER A 704 -23.30 -39.16 23.37
C SER A 704 -22.27 -40.28 23.54
N VAL A 705 -21.88 -40.60 24.78
CA VAL A 705 -21.08 -41.79 25.11
C VAL A 705 -21.83 -42.70 26.09
N SER A 706 -21.83 -44.00 25.83
CA SER A 706 -22.46 -45.00 26.70
C SER A 706 -21.58 -46.25 26.89
N ASP A 707 -21.57 -46.76 28.12
CA ASP A 707 -21.04 -48.07 28.55
C ASP A 707 -22.06 -49.21 28.34
N GLY A 708 -23.29 -48.89 27.94
CA GLY A 708 -24.42 -49.81 27.84
C GLY A 708 -25.04 -50.25 29.17
N THR A 709 -24.64 -49.65 30.32
CA THR A 709 -25.17 -50.03 31.65
C THR A 709 -25.60 -48.84 32.51
N ALA A 710 -24.87 -47.71 32.45
CA ALA A 710 -25.22 -46.43 33.02
C ALA A 710 -25.98 -45.55 32.01
N ALA A 711 -26.44 -44.38 32.47
CA ALA A 711 -27.03 -43.39 31.59
C ALA A 711 -25.93 -42.79 30.67
N PRO A 712 -26.18 -42.64 29.35
CA PRO A 712 -25.21 -42.02 28.46
C PRO A 712 -24.89 -40.57 28.88
N VAL A 713 -23.63 -40.18 28.76
CA VAL A 713 -23.17 -38.81 29.00
C VAL A 713 -23.11 -38.04 27.68
N LEU A 714 -23.46 -36.76 27.71
CA LEU A 714 -23.49 -35.88 26.54
C LEU A 714 -22.35 -34.87 26.54
N GLN A 715 -21.81 -34.57 25.36
CA GLN A 715 -20.92 -33.44 25.10
C GLN A 715 -21.55 -32.57 24.02
N ASN A 716 -21.99 -31.37 24.41
CA ASN A 716 -22.57 -30.37 23.53
C ASN A 716 -21.57 -29.22 23.34
N PHE A 717 -21.41 -28.76 22.10
CA PHE A 717 -20.57 -27.62 21.75
C PHE A 717 -21.01 -27.04 20.40
N THR A 718 -20.55 -25.83 20.10
CA THR A 718 -20.79 -25.17 18.81
C THR A 718 -19.47 -25.11 18.05
N VAL A 719 -19.51 -25.33 16.73
CA VAL A 719 -18.39 -25.10 15.81
C VAL A 719 -18.72 -23.85 15.00
N THR A 720 -17.88 -22.83 15.11
CA THR A 720 -17.91 -21.64 14.26
C THR A 720 -17.09 -21.91 13.01
N VAL A 721 -17.68 -21.70 11.84
CA VAL A 721 -17.00 -21.79 10.55
C VAL A 721 -16.71 -20.38 10.04
N GLU A 722 -15.44 -20.13 9.71
CA GLU A 722 -14.95 -18.86 9.16
C GLU A 722 -14.43 -19.07 7.71
N GLU A 723 -14.36 -18.00 6.94
CA GLU A 723 -13.76 -18.03 5.59
C GLU A 723 -12.23 -18.23 5.68
N ALA A 724 -11.61 -18.76 4.62
CA ALA A 724 -10.18 -19.06 4.61
C ALA A 724 -9.30 -17.83 4.33
N ASP A 725 -8.33 -17.55 5.19
CA ASP A 725 -7.24 -16.61 4.91
C ASP A 725 -6.42 -17.09 3.70
N GLU A 726 -6.21 -16.23 2.69
CA GLU A 726 -5.38 -16.60 1.53
C GLU A 726 -3.91 -16.83 1.95
N PRO A 727 -3.33 -18.02 1.67
CA PRO A 727 -1.97 -18.31 2.07
C PRO A 727 -0.96 -17.59 1.17
N PRO A 728 0.18 -17.13 1.71
CA PRO A 728 1.27 -16.61 0.89
C PRO A 728 1.85 -17.72 -0.04
N PRO A 729 1.98 -17.55 -1.37
CA PRO A 729 2.61 -18.45 -2.37
C PRO A 729 3.98 -19.06 -2.04
N PRO A 730 4.60 -19.84 -2.94
CA PRO A 730 5.91 -20.44 -2.69
C PRO A 730 7.07 -19.43 -2.64
N PRO A 731 8.11 -19.66 -1.82
CA PRO A 731 9.45 -19.19 -2.15
C PRO A 731 9.95 -19.93 -3.41
N PRO A 732 10.72 -19.29 -4.31
CA PRO A 732 11.29 -19.96 -5.49
C PRO A 732 12.18 -21.16 -5.08
N PRO A 733 12.20 -22.25 -5.87
CA PRO A 733 12.97 -23.44 -5.52
C PRO A 733 14.48 -23.14 -5.48
N PRO A 734 15.25 -23.78 -4.59
CA PRO A 734 16.69 -23.57 -4.52
C PRO A 734 17.34 -23.95 -5.85
N GLY A 735 18.02 -22.98 -6.46
CA GLY A 735 18.67 -23.13 -7.76
C GLY A 735 19.66 -24.30 -7.80
N PRO A 736 19.85 -24.93 -8.98
CA PRO A 736 20.72 -26.09 -9.10
C PRO A 736 22.16 -25.74 -8.70
N ALA A 737 22.74 -26.54 -7.80
CA ALA A 737 24.11 -26.35 -7.34
C ALA A 737 25.10 -26.24 -8.53
N PRO A 738 26.02 -25.26 -8.52
CA PRO A 738 26.78 -24.90 -9.71
C PRO A 738 27.63 -26.06 -10.23
N THR A 739 27.35 -26.47 -11.47
CA THR A 739 28.26 -27.35 -12.21
C THR A 739 29.61 -26.64 -12.40
N PRO A 740 30.74 -27.23 -12.00
CA PRO A 740 32.04 -26.60 -12.19
C PRO A 740 32.34 -26.42 -13.69
N PRO A 741 33.01 -25.32 -14.08
CA PRO A 741 33.02 -24.85 -15.45
C PRO A 741 33.60 -25.86 -16.44
N ARG A 742 32.84 -26.11 -17.50
CA ARG A 742 33.23 -26.96 -18.62
C ARG A 742 34.33 -26.28 -19.41
N ARG A 743 35.57 -26.75 -19.25
CA ARG A 743 36.74 -26.26 -19.97
C ARG A 743 36.69 -26.67 -21.45
N ASP A 744 36.00 -25.89 -22.27
CA ASP A 744 36.06 -26.01 -23.73
C ASP A 744 37.37 -25.40 -24.26
N GLY A 745 38.48 -26.09 -23.98
CA GLY A 745 39.81 -25.79 -24.50
C GLY A 745 40.07 -26.55 -25.80
N GLY A 746 39.97 -25.86 -26.94
CA GLY A 746 40.24 -26.44 -28.25
C GLY A 746 41.73 -26.77 -28.50
N GLY A 747 41.99 -27.99 -28.99
CA GLY A 747 43.11 -28.32 -29.88
C GLY A 747 44.56 -28.21 -29.36
N GLY A 748 45.16 -29.32 -28.90
CA GLY A 748 46.56 -29.33 -28.44
C GLY A 748 47.25 -30.70 -28.31
N ALA A 749 47.35 -31.45 -29.42
CA ALA A 749 48.32 -32.52 -29.73
C ALA A 749 49.07 -33.34 -28.63
N LEU A 750 48.94 -34.68 -28.74
CA LEU A 750 49.98 -35.73 -28.49
C LEU A 750 50.54 -35.96 -27.06
N GLY A 751 50.45 -37.22 -26.55
CA GLY A 751 51.35 -37.67 -25.46
C GLY A 751 50.97 -38.95 -24.72
N LEU A 752 51.80 -39.98 -24.81
CA LEU A 752 51.66 -41.34 -24.27
C LEU A 752 51.72 -41.48 -22.71
N TRP A 753 50.95 -42.47 -22.20
CA TRP A 753 51.29 -43.46 -21.15
C TRP A 753 51.81 -43.05 -19.73
N SER A 754 51.04 -43.49 -18.71
CA SER A 754 51.46 -44.36 -17.58
C SER A 754 52.11 -43.85 -16.26
N PHE A 755 51.61 -44.45 -15.16
CA PHE A 755 52.25 -44.85 -13.88
C PHE A 755 52.66 -43.82 -12.79
N LEU A 756 51.88 -43.81 -11.70
CA LEU A 756 52.23 -44.19 -10.30
C LEU A 756 53.63 -43.86 -9.70
N ALA A 757 53.68 -42.96 -8.68
CA ALA A 757 54.45 -43.01 -7.41
C ALA A 757 54.43 -41.59 -6.76
N LEU A 758 54.21 -41.29 -5.47
CA LEU A 758 54.60 -41.84 -4.15
C LEU A 758 55.93 -41.25 -3.57
N LEU A 759 55.84 -40.63 -2.37
CA LEU A 759 56.93 -40.05 -1.52
C LEU A 759 57.72 -38.84 -2.12
N SER A 760 58.35 -37.93 -1.35
CA SER A 760 58.33 -37.58 0.10
C SER A 760 59.18 -36.33 0.36
N MET A 761 58.93 -35.63 1.48
CA MET A 761 59.91 -34.79 2.23
C MET A 761 60.43 -33.51 1.52
N SER A 762 60.88 -32.43 2.20
CA SER A 762 61.05 -32.13 3.64
C SER A 762 61.30 -30.62 3.87
N GLY A 763 61.05 -30.14 5.10
CA GLY A 763 61.60 -28.88 5.65
C GLY A 763 60.75 -27.64 5.35
N ALA A 764 60.25 -26.85 6.31
CA ALA A 764 60.93 -26.20 7.45
C ALA A 764 62.09 -25.30 6.99
N ALA A 765 62.20 -24.03 7.36
CA ALA A 765 61.34 -23.08 8.09
C ALA A 765 61.86 -21.65 7.71
N VAL A 766 61.34 -20.47 8.11
CA VAL A 766 61.13 -19.91 9.46
C VAL A 766 60.44 -18.54 9.30
N ARG A 767 59.66 -18.11 10.29
CA ARG A 767 59.10 -16.74 10.42
C ARG A 767 60.20 -15.65 10.46
N ARG A 768 59.93 -14.44 9.93
CA ARG A 768 59.64 -13.24 10.78
C ARG A 768 59.37 -11.92 10.02
N ARG A 769 58.20 -11.35 10.34
CA ARG A 769 57.90 -9.93 10.67
C ARG A 769 58.53 -8.78 9.84
N ARG A 770 57.62 -7.99 9.27
CA ARG A 770 57.50 -6.51 9.37
C ARG A 770 58.81 -5.69 9.33
N ARG A 771 58.94 -4.86 8.30
CA ARG A 771 58.27 -3.56 8.39
C ARG A 771 57.16 -3.49 7.36
#